data_AF-A0A3R9J8R9-F1
#
_entry.id   AF-A0A3R9J8R9-F1
#
_cell.length_a   1.000
_cell.length_b   1.000
_cell.length_c   1.000
_cell.angle_alpha   90.00
_cell.angle_beta   90.00
_cell.angle_gamma   90.00
#
_symmetry.space_group_name_H-M   'P 1'
#
loop_
_entity.id
_entity.type
_entity.pdbx_description
1 polymer ?
#
loop_
_entity_poly.entity_id
_entity_poly.type
_entity_poly.pdbx_seq_one_letter_code
_entity_poly.pdbx_strand_id
1 'polypeptide(L)'
;MTEKTQGHGYFRKKKWAKGLVSGIAVAGIVAFSAGSVLADEAVQPESKNDNNTYAKQAGKATGSQPVAIDNSAVTKAASTAKQAGVVVSETSSVDKGTDTTSSNLEQSKGEIKQDQDKQIKALEETTAKQVENNTAFKEAQEAIQANNSFVAAEKAKHEQSTTVTVTNDGSTATDGTADKNKQATETAKKVLAENQQAVSTYLEEKGKYEATVEQATALNKAVESASEQLKKEKVDVKVVTRTVSSVAEVEALKKQNDQAIATAKGKVELNKAIMTAYTEKKNASDQVNQDADRKFAELKNSGVLLSSKTQEVSSVDEANQIAKQNQTAYNQAKQAQAEWQKKYNDLQSKTSTEGYTKEVVLQALSLSTANPEATVKSTASGAEELTTDYIASSSGRSGYSRVLDSTKVLKYKDVGNGWTTEIDYTGLNGLTVTTEDGKQHNISRIHRKFQIVNQGKTGLNDVYVLNDPTEGFVVARNDGTGGAADYMNFLVTDTYYYNEDGQEVAFKASKKTPAALTYSSLNHNPIGWEGAKAINGTHVEINGSTVTQNKDYGYVYAEDYNREEEVGHLWDTSSSAYQYKGAALGVFKEGTAFTTEFIQWDGPESPNGQTYWFALNTKVVAPVVEVPATATITKTTVKPVKTEPVSANLVNAKNPAKPTLALKTLSETKNQKLSASYHGYKLQYKPVVRKSVADTDKTNTNGQTIAKNATQLYTLNHDNIYANLKKGDKITIIDPLEAGAVPDVAITKAAAEKAGWTVSYNAGKNTYTFTATYQGKRLEAPVITWKPIYDKGFYDNTYKVLVNDYEVFSNPVTNYTPKPPKPVKSVLDRSGKDINGATTFDRTVTFRLVTDYSPYTKTLASKQAIGKKFAILDDVQDKAFTVDHSKIKMTAAGKDVKALFTMYHVLSDKGRTDAINKILKELNLNPKGEFYLWVAKDSKSFYQNYVKPNKNVTVDLPAKLLVKAGEKVENSFKQIDFGNSYISNLVTVQVPDVNPEKHALDQKDNKKVLDGQEVQIGQYIRYLLDGVTVPTKHDSLFQYDGSDQLDVVHDRFTGKWSGIFKGTEYTAEKDLVLPYDVVLKDGKVVKAGDHLAKGTTYAFLFEVNQDTDLNFLKKIVTVKWNEKEGKWSYVINQDFLNSLGVKGTFDADFYLEVERIAAGKVENTFINTVNLQEMTAKVTTTTPEPPKPEPKEPHKPQPQPSLPNTGTSESMLPVVGMILGLLSLVGLRKSKEN
;
A
#
# COMPACT_ATOMS: atom_id res chain seq x y z
N MET A 1 52.86 4.52 -26.02
CA MET A 1 51.66 4.55 -26.88
C MET A 1 50.43 4.49 -26.00
N THR A 2 49.32 5.10 -26.40
CA THR A 2 48.13 5.35 -25.55
C THR A 2 46.96 4.45 -25.95
N GLU A 3 46.80 3.31 -25.27
CA GLU A 3 45.59 2.50 -25.38
C GLU A 3 44.47 3.05 -24.48
N LYS A 4 43.25 3.12 -25.03
CA LYS A 4 42.08 3.73 -24.38
C LYS A 4 41.21 2.69 -23.67
N THR A 5 41.40 2.47 -22.39
CA THR A 5 40.41 1.76 -21.55
C THR A 5 39.26 2.70 -21.16
N GLN A 6 38.12 2.58 -21.83
CA GLN A 6 36.91 3.36 -21.52
C GLN A 6 36.23 2.86 -20.23
N GLY A 7 36.64 3.43 -19.08
CA GLY A 7 35.96 3.22 -17.81
C GLY A 7 34.60 3.93 -17.76
N HIS A 8 33.51 3.21 -18.05
CA HIS A 8 32.14 3.71 -17.88
C HIS A 8 31.78 3.91 -16.39
N GLY A 9 32.14 5.07 -15.84
CA GLY A 9 31.75 5.49 -14.49
C GLY A 9 30.23 5.64 -14.38
N TYR A 10 29.57 4.73 -13.66
CA TYR A 10 28.13 4.76 -13.39
C TYR A 10 27.76 5.87 -12.38
N PHE A 11 27.89 7.13 -12.78
CA PHE A 11 27.41 8.28 -12.03
C PHE A 11 25.89 8.20 -11.84
N ARG A 12 25.43 8.01 -10.59
CA ARG A 12 24.02 8.16 -10.23
C ARG A 12 23.57 9.63 -10.34
N LYS A 13 23.19 10.07 -11.54
CA LYS A 13 22.26 11.21 -11.70
C LYS A 13 20.86 10.79 -11.22
N LYS A 14 20.64 10.77 -9.89
CA LYS A 14 19.28 10.72 -9.34
C LYS A 14 18.70 12.14 -9.36
N LYS A 15 17.66 12.37 -10.18
CA LYS A 15 16.80 13.54 -10.01
C LYS A 15 16.11 13.47 -8.63
N TRP A 16 15.88 14.63 -8.06
CA TRP A 16 15.22 14.81 -6.78
C TRP A 16 13.69 14.69 -6.95
N ALA A 17 13.09 13.80 -6.16
CA ALA A 17 11.67 13.80 -5.84
C ALA A 17 11.59 13.50 -4.33
N LYS A 18 10.83 14.31 -3.58
CA LYS A 18 10.75 14.17 -2.12
C LYS A 18 9.80 13.03 -1.74
N GLY A 19 10.09 12.35 -0.64
CA GLY A 19 9.33 11.20 -0.15
C GLY A 19 10.27 10.07 0.23
N LEU A 20 10.62 9.98 1.52
CA LEU A 20 11.33 8.83 2.07
C LEU A 20 10.53 8.32 3.28
N VAL A 21 10.13 7.06 3.20
CA VAL A 21 9.42 6.30 4.23
C VAL A 21 10.41 5.27 4.80
N SER A 22 10.13 4.77 6.01
CA SER A 22 10.90 3.74 6.73
C SER A 22 12.19 4.23 7.42
N GLY A 23 12.75 3.49 8.40
CA GLY A 23 12.26 2.21 8.94
C GLY A 23 12.56 1.92 10.41
N ILE A 24 11.65 1.17 11.05
CA ILE A 24 11.81 0.62 12.41
C ILE A 24 12.17 -0.87 12.29
N ALA A 25 13.44 -1.25 12.48
CA ALA A 25 13.78 -2.66 12.65
C ALA A 25 13.19 -3.24 13.95
N VAL A 26 12.88 -4.54 13.91
CA VAL A 26 12.23 -5.31 14.97
C VAL A 26 12.94 -6.67 15.13
N ALA A 27 13.20 -7.07 16.37
CA ALA A 27 13.48 -8.45 16.77
C ALA A 27 13.22 -8.57 18.29
N GLY A 28 12.42 -9.52 18.78
CA GLY A 28 11.55 -10.47 18.08
C GLY A 28 10.96 -11.49 19.07
N ILE A 29 9.82 -12.10 18.75
CA ILE A 29 9.24 -13.22 19.52
C ILE A 29 8.87 -14.34 18.54
N VAL A 30 9.16 -15.58 18.93
CA VAL A 30 8.81 -16.79 18.16
C VAL A 30 7.63 -17.48 18.83
N ALA A 31 6.46 -17.43 18.19
CA ALA A 31 5.32 -18.29 18.48
C ALA A 31 4.52 -18.47 17.19
N PHE A 32 4.39 -19.72 16.71
CA PHE A 32 3.54 -20.04 15.56
C PHE A 32 2.13 -20.40 16.05
N SER A 33 1.14 -19.57 15.69
CA SER A 33 -0.28 -19.93 15.68
C SER A 33 -0.90 -19.49 14.35
N ALA A 34 -1.90 -20.22 13.88
CA ALA A 34 -2.41 -20.07 12.52
C ALA A 34 -3.55 -19.06 12.42
N GLY A 35 -3.50 -18.19 11.40
CA GLY A 35 -4.58 -17.31 10.98
C GLY A 35 -4.33 -16.82 9.56
N SER A 36 -5.37 -16.82 8.72
CA SER A 36 -5.26 -16.45 7.31
C SER A 36 -5.13 -14.93 7.15
N VAL A 37 -3.89 -14.44 7.03
CA VAL A 37 -3.62 -13.01 6.75
C VAL A 37 -3.74 -12.77 5.25
N LEU A 38 -4.54 -11.76 4.86
CA LEU A 38 -4.60 -11.28 3.47
C LEU A 38 -3.25 -10.71 3.05
N ALA A 39 -2.84 -10.96 1.80
CA ALA A 39 -1.48 -10.68 1.33
C ALA A 39 -1.26 -9.19 0.96
N ASP A 40 -1.24 -8.32 1.97
CA ASP A 40 -0.62 -7.00 1.85
C ASP A 40 0.86 -7.13 1.44
N GLU A 41 1.37 -6.17 0.65
CA GLU A 41 2.81 -6.08 0.35
C GLU A 41 3.59 -5.71 1.62
N ALA A 42 3.99 -6.71 2.41
CA ALA A 42 4.81 -6.53 3.60
C ALA A 42 6.18 -5.92 3.25
N VAL A 43 6.28 -4.59 3.38
CA VAL A 43 7.48 -3.81 3.03
C VAL A 43 8.63 -4.16 3.99
N GLN A 44 9.80 -4.43 3.43
CA GLN A 44 11.04 -4.62 4.19
C GLN A 44 11.41 -3.33 4.96
N PRO A 45 11.57 -3.37 6.30
CA PRO A 45 12.01 -2.22 7.09
C PRO A 45 13.52 -2.00 6.96
N GLU A 46 14.01 -0.80 7.26
CA GLU A 46 15.47 -0.52 7.30
C GLU A 46 16.17 -1.19 8.49
N SER A 47 17.40 -1.67 8.26
CA SER A 47 18.31 -2.13 9.34
C SER A 47 18.69 -1.02 10.33
N LYS A 48 18.36 -1.23 11.61
CA LYS A 48 18.89 -0.47 12.77
C LYS A 48 20.25 -0.97 13.28
N ASN A 49 20.77 -2.08 12.74
CA ASN A 49 22.08 -2.60 13.16
C ASN A 49 23.21 -1.94 12.37
N ASP A 50 24.42 -2.43 12.60
CA ASP A 50 25.64 -1.87 12.02
C ASP A 50 25.76 -1.99 10.49
N ASN A 51 24.90 -2.76 9.79
CA ASN A 51 25.05 -3.06 8.35
C ASN A 51 25.10 -1.77 7.50
N ASN A 52 24.15 -0.87 7.73
CA ASN A 52 24.07 0.46 7.11
C ASN A 52 25.28 1.37 7.41
N THR A 53 26.07 1.06 8.43
CA THR A 53 27.33 1.74 8.77
C THR A 53 28.51 1.04 8.11
N TYR A 54 28.55 -0.29 8.11
CA TYR A 54 29.65 -1.07 7.52
C TYR A 54 29.66 -0.94 5.99
N ALA A 55 28.48 -0.89 5.34
CA ALA A 55 28.36 -0.59 3.91
C ALA A 55 29.00 0.76 3.50
N LYS A 56 28.97 1.77 4.38
CA LYS A 56 29.64 3.07 4.15
C LYS A 56 31.16 3.03 4.34
N GLN A 57 31.67 1.99 5.01
CA GLN A 57 33.10 1.74 5.22
C GLN A 57 33.67 0.61 4.36
N ALA A 58 32.84 -0.02 3.52
CA ALA A 58 33.21 -1.18 2.74
C ALA A 58 34.51 -0.98 1.93
N GLY A 59 35.42 -1.97 2.01
CA GLY A 59 36.75 -1.94 1.37
C GLY A 59 37.80 -1.06 2.05
N LYS A 60 37.53 -0.44 3.21
CA LYS A 60 38.49 0.39 3.96
C LYS A 60 39.13 -0.38 5.12
N ALA A 61 40.30 0.09 5.59
CA ALA A 61 41.00 -0.47 6.74
C ALA A 61 41.87 0.56 7.50
N THR A 62 42.04 0.36 8.81
CA THR A 62 42.82 1.23 9.70
C THR A 62 44.33 0.95 9.60
N GLY A 63 45.14 1.96 9.29
CA GLY A 63 46.61 1.85 9.31
C GLY A 63 47.22 0.79 8.39
N SER A 64 48.38 0.27 8.80
CA SER A 64 49.13 -0.85 8.22
C SER A 64 50.01 -1.47 9.32
N GLN A 65 50.40 -2.74 9.16
CA GLN A 65 51.20 -3.51 10.10
C GLN A 65 52.64 -3.69 9.59
N PRO A 66 53.68 -3.56 10.43
CA PRO A 66 55.05 -3.85 10.02
C PRO A 66 55.28 -5.36 9.82
N VAL A 67 56.16 -5.70 8.88
CA VAL A 67 56.57 -7.08 8.57
C VAL A 67 58.00 -7.30 9.05
N ALA A 68 58.26 -8.44 9.70
CA ALA A 68 59.60 -8.80 10.13
C ALA A 68 60.43 -9.35 8.95
N ILE A 69 61.63 -8.78 8.75
CA ILE A 69 62.58 -9.19 7.72
C ILE A 69 63.91 -9.55 8.41
N ASP A 70 64.41 -10.76 8.18
CA ASP A 70 65.75 -11.17 8.61
C ASP A 70 66.81 -10.66 7.62
N ASN A 71 67.92 -10.16 8.14
CA ASN A 71 69.06 -9.64 7.37
C ASN A 71 70.40 -10.27 7.84
N SER A 72 70.35 -11.19 8.83
CA SER A 72 71.49 -11.72 9.56
C SER A 72 72.55 -12.41 8.70
N ALA A 73 72.14 -13.06 7.59
CA ALA A 73 73.06 -13.67 6.63
C ALA A 73 74.00 -12.65 5.97
N VAL A 74 73.48 -11.48 5.60
CA VAL A 74 74.26 -10.39 4.99
C VAL A 74 75.18 -9.76 6.05
N THR A 75 74.67 -9.54 7.26
CA THR A 75 75.47 -9.10 8.41
C THR A 75 76.60 -10.07 8.75
N LYS A 76 76.43 -11.38 8.52
CA LYS A 76 77.47 -12.40 8.74
C LYS A 76 78.58 -12.32 7.69
N ALA A 77 78.25 -12.23 6.39
CA ALA A 77 79.24 -12.01 5.33
C ALA A 77 80.02 -10.70 5.56
N ALA A 78 79.32 -9.64 5.96
CA ALA A 78 79.91 -8.36 6.36
C ALA A 78 80.87 -8.46 7.55
N SER A 79 80.60 -9.37 8.50
CA SER A 79 81.49 -9.63 9.65
C SER A 79 82.79 -10.32 9.23
N THR A 80 82.73 -11.32 8.33
CA THR A 80 83.91 -11.99 7.77
C THR A 80 84.80 -11.01 7.00
N ALA A 81 84.21 -10.15 6.17
CA ALA A 81 84.93 -9.10 5.46
C ALA A 81 85.61 -8.09 6.41
N LYS A 82 84.94 -7.66 7.49
CA LYS A 82 85.54 -6.79 8.53
C LYS A 82 86.78 -7.41 9.19
N GLN A 83 86.82 -8.74 9.37
CA GLN A 83 87.98 -9.41 9.98
C GLN A 83 89.24 -9.38 9.10
N ALA A 84 89.10 -9.35 7.77
CA ALA A 84 90.23 -9.13 6.85
C ALA A 84 90.68 -7.67 6.76
N GLY A 85 90.02 -6.75 7.48
CA GLY A 85 90.31 -5.31 7.50
C GLY A 85 89.46 -4.46 6.57
N VAL A 86 88.50 -5.04 5.84
CA VAL A 86 87.59 -4.32 4.92
C VAL A 86 86.72 -3.34 5.72
N VAL A 87 86.59 -2.08 5.28
CA VAL A 87 85.62 -1.14 5.86
C VAL A 87 84.25 -1.43 5.28
N VAL A 88 83.59 -2.42 5.88
CA VAL A 88 82.22 -2.76 5.51
C VAL A 88 81.23 -1.86 6.22
N SER A 89 80.50 -1.04 5.46
CA SER A 89 79.47 -0.13 5.96
C SER A 89 78.07 -0.72 5.78
N GLU A 90 77.23 -0.61 6.81
CA GLU A 90 75.79 -0.83 6.66
C GLU A 90 75.14 0.48 6.23
N THR A 91 74.44 0.47 5.09
CA THR A 91 73.67 1.58 4.56
C THR A 91 72.21 1.49 4.99
N SER A 92 71.51 2.63 4.93
CA SER A 92 70.12 2.77 5.41
C SER A 92 69.17 1.74 4.80
N SER A 93 68.38 1.07 5.64
CA SER A 93 67.48 0.01 5.21
C SER A 93 66.47 0.49 4.16
N VAL A 94 66.35 -0.22 3.05
CA VAL A 94 65.44 0.13 1.95
C VAL A 94 64.00 -0.21 2.33
N ASP A 95 63.08 0.74 2.15
CA ASP A 95 61.64 0.54 2.36
C ASP A 95 60.98 0.05 1.05
N LYS A 96 60.31 -1.10 1.10
CA LYS A 96 59.59 -1.70 -0.02
C LYS A 96 58.11 -1.28 -0.10
N GLY A 97 57.62 -0.44 0.82
CA GLY A 97 56.27 0.10 0.81
C GLY A 97 55.26 -0.76 1.58
N THR A 98 54.00 -0.77 1.12
CA THR A 98 52.86 -1.43 1.82
C THR A 98 52.10 -2.37 0.90
N ASP A 99 52.22 -3.68 1.14
CA ASP A 99 51.46 -4.69 0.40
C ASP A 99 50.05 -4.90 0.96
N THR A 100 49.11 -5.35 0.11
CA THR A 100 47.70 -5.53 0.49
C THR A 100 47.16 -6.97 0.32
N THR A 101 47.89 -7.81 -0.40
CA THR A 101 47.56 -9.24 -0.62
C THR A 101 48.71 -10.12 -0.16
N SER A 102 48.41 -11.36 0.23
CA SER A 102 49.44 -12.34 0.59
C SER A 102 50.41 -12.64 -0.55
N SER A 103 49.95 -12.64 -1.81
CA SER A 103 50.81 -12.89 -2.98
C SER A 103 51.84 -11.78 -3.20
N ASN A 104 51.44 -10.51 -3.08
CA ASN A 104 52.38 -9.39 -3.24
C ASN A 104 53.41 -9.40 -2.09
N LEU A 105 52.97 -9.69 -0.87
CA LEU A 105 53.86 -9.74 0.30
C LEU A 105 54.97 -10.79 0.15
N GLU A 106 54.66 -11.98 -0.39
CA GLU A 106 55.67 -13.00 -0.66
C GLU A 106 56.57 -12.64 -1.87
N GLN A 107 56.05 -11.92 -2.88
CA GLN A 107 56.90 -11.36 -3.93
C GLN A 107 57.90 -10.35 -3.36
N SER A 108 57.45 -9.39 -2.56
CA SER A 108 58.31 -8.40 -1.90
C SER A 108 59.40 -9.04 -1.05
N LYS A 109 59.07 -10.10 -0.29
CA LYS A 109 60.06 -10.92 0.45
C LYS A 109 61.05 -11.63 -0.48
N GLY A 110 60.58 -12.17 -1.60
CA GLY A 110 61.43 -12.80 -2.61
C GLY A 110 62.41 -11.85 -3.27
N GLU A 111 61.96 -10.64 -3.64
CA GLU A 111 62.81 -9.57 -4.18
C GLU A 111 63.84 -9.08 -3.16
N ILE A 112 63.44 -8.92 -1.89
CA ILE A 112 64.34 -8.60 -0.77
C ILE A 112 65.45 -9.66 -0.68
N LYS A 113 65.08 -10.95 -0.64
CA LYS A 113 66.07 -12.03 -0.54
C LYS A 113 67.00 -12.08 -1.75
N GLN A 114 66.48 -11.89 -2.96
CA GLN A 114 67.32 -11.89 -4.17
C GLN A 114 68.35 -10.75 -4.19
N ASP A 115 68.09 -9.62 -3.52
CA ASP A 115 69.08 -8.55 -3.35
C ASP A 115 70.08 -8.86 -2.23
N GLN A 116 69.61 -9.35 -1.07
CA GLN A 116 70.47 -9.81 0.03
C GLN A 116 71.51 -10.84 -0.45
N ASP A 117 71.10 -11.80 -1.29
CA ASP A 117 71.98 -12.82 -1.86
C ASP A 117 73.05 -12.22 -2.83
N LYS A 118 72.76 -11.08 -3.48
CA LYS A 118 73.76 -10.34 -4.29
C LYS A 118 74.75 -9.57 -3.42
N GLN A 119 74.26 -8.92 -2.35
CA GLN A 119 75.09 -8.15 -1.43
C GLN A 119 76.16 -9.04 -0.77
N ILE A 120 75.79 -10.27 -0.38
CA ILE A 120 76.72 -11.27 0.16
C ILE A 120 77.90 -11.52 -0.80
N LYS A 121 77.61 -11.77 -2.10
CA LYS A 121 78.66 -12.05 -3.09
C LYS A 121 79.64 -10.88 -3.27
N ALA A 122 79.14 -9.64 -3.28
CA ALA A 122 79.99 -8.45 -3.45
C ALA A 122 80.91 -8.18 -2.25
N LEU A 123 80.49 -8.56 -1.04
CA LEU A 123 81.31 -8.51 0.18
C LEU A 123 82.49 -9.48 0.09
N GLU A 124 82.26 -10.71 -0.39
CA GLU A 124 83.28 -11.75 -0.53
C GLU A 124 84.35 -11.35 -1.57
N GLU A 125 83.94 -10.88 -2.76
CA GLU A 125 84.85 -10.43 -3.82
C GLU A 125 85.75 -9.24 -3.40
N THR A 126 85.22 -8.31 -2.58
CA THR A 126 85.98 -7.16 -2.07
C THR A 126 87.01 -7.57 -1.00
N THR A 127 86.76 -8.66 -0.27
CA THR A 127 87.57 -9.09 0.88
C THR A 127 88.97 -9.53 0.48
N ALA A 128 89.12 -10.23 -0.64
CA ALA A 128 90.43 -10.70 -1.12
C ALA A 128 91.42 -9.55 -1.42
N LYS A 129 90.90 -8.38 -1.80
CA LYS A 129 91.69 -7.25 -2.32
C LYS A 129 92.18 -6.29 -1.22
N GLN A 130 91.67 -6.45 0.00
CA GLN A 130 92.02 -5.61 1.15
C GLN A 130 93.47 -5.79 1.63
N VAL A 131 93.98 -7.02 1.54
CA VAL A 131 95.23 -7.42 2.21
C VAL A 131 96.42 -6.57 1.75
N GLU A 132 96.41 -6.18 0.48
CA GLU A 132 97.47 -5.48 -0.26
C GLU A 132 97.73 -4.03 0.22
N ASN A 133 96.69 -3.31 0.64
CA ASN A 133 96.80 -1.89 1.02
C ASN A 133 97.41 -1.63 2.41
N ASN A 134 97.56 -2.67 3.25
CA ASN A 134 97.88 -2.50 4.67
C ASN A 134 99.27 -1.90 4.96
N THR A 135 100.21 -2.01 4.01
CA THR A 135 101.62 -1.64 4.23
C THR A 135 101.87 -0.12 4.21
N ALA A 136 101.19 0.63 3.34
CA ALA A 136 101.49 2.05 3.09
C ALA A 136 100.89 3.04 4.11
N PHE A 137 100.01 2.54 4.99
CA PHE A 137 99.33 3.30 6.04
C PHE A 137 100.28 4.01 7.02
N LYS A 138 101.36 3.33 7.39
CA LYS A 138 102.02 3.54 8.68
C LYS A 138 102.76 4.88 8.79
N GLU A 139 103.31 5.37 7.68
CA GLU A 139 104.23 6.52 7.67
C GLU A 139 103.53 7.86 7.91
N ALA A 140 102.36 8.09 7.28
CA ALA A 140 101.67 9.38 7.40
C ALA A 140 100.79 9.51 8.67
N GLN A 141 100.75 8.49 9.53
CA GLN A 141 99.97 8.51 10.78
C GLN A 141 100.61 9.44 11.84
N GLU A 142 101.94 9.56 11.86
CA GLU A 142 102.70 10.29 12.89
C GLU A 142 102.51 11.82 12.83
N ALA A 143 102.58 12.42 11.64
CA ALA A 143 102.47 13.88 11.46
C ALA A 143 101.09 14.45 11.90
N ILE A 144 100.06 13.61 11.85
CA ILE A 144 98.67 13.96 12.18
C ILE A 144 98.44 13.99 13.70
N GLN A 145 99.23 13.20 14.44
CA GLN A 145 99.16 13.08 15.89
C GLN A 145 99.44 14.44 16.58
N ALA A 146 100.36 15.24 16.02
CA ALA A 146 100.75 16.55 16.55
C ALA A 146 99.60 17.58 16.57
N ASN A 147 98.78 17.67 15.52
CA ASN A 147 97.58 18.52 15.53
C ASN A 147 96.58 18.07 16.60
N ASN A 148 96.45 16.75 16.76
CA ASN A 148 95.41 16.17 17.59
C ASN A 148 95.69 16.36 19.09
N SER A 149 96.97 16.44 19.49
CA SER A 149 97.38 16.83 20.84
C SER A 149 96.93 18.25 21.23
N PHE A 150 97.01 19.24 20.32
CA PHE A 150 96.55 20.60 20.61
C PHE A 150 95.03 20.62 20.87
N VAL A 151 94.27 19.94 20.02
CA VAL A 151 92.80 19.89 20.12
C VAL A 151 92.34 19.15 21.39
N ALA A 152 93.07 18.13 21.83
CA ALA A 152 92.79 17.44 23.09
C ALA A 152 92.94 18.37 24.33
N ALA A 153 93.87 19.33 24.30
CA ALA A 153 94.13 20.24 25.43
C ALA A 153 92.97 21.24 25.64
N GLU A 154 92.56 21.97 24.59
CA GLU A 154 91.42 22.91 24.70
C GLU A 154 90.07 22.18 24.87
N LYS A 155 89.96 20.92 24.42
CA LYS A 155 88.84 20.02 24.78
C LYS A 155 88.75 19.83 26.30
N ALA A 156 89.81 19.34 26.94
CA ALA A 156 89.83 19.08 28.38
C ALA A 156 89.49 20.31 29.24
N LYS A 157 89.88 21.50 28.77
CA LYS A 157 89.68 22.81 29.42
C LYS A 157 88.22 23.28 29.44
N HIS A 158 87.40 22.89 28.45
CA HIS A 158 86.02 23.35 28.30
C HIS A 158 84.95 22.25 28.38
N GLU A 159 85.33 20.97 28.23
CA GLU A 159 84.39 19.82 28.14
C GLU A 159 83.52 19.58 29.38
N GLN A 160 83.97 20.01 30.56
CA GLN A 160 83.15 19.93 31.78
C GLN A 160 82.01 20.97 31.79
N SER A 161 82.11 22.01 30.97
CA SER A 161 81.15 23.12 30.90
C SER A 161 80.18 23.03 29.72
N THR A 162 80.62 22.46 28.59
CA THR A 162 79.79 22.16 27.41
C THR A 162 80.37 20.97 26.62
N THR A 163 79.64 20.46 25.65
CA THR A 163 80.22 19.56 24.63
C THR A 163 81.22 20.33 23.76
N VAL A 164 82.51 20.07 23.94
CA VAL A 164 83.54 20.45 22.97
C VAL A 164 83.54 19.39 21.87
N THR A 165 83.04 19.76 20.70
CA THR A 165 82.96 18.90 19.52
C THR A 165 84.31 18.91 18.80
N VAL A 166 84.93 17.75 18.68
CA VAL A 166 86.18 17.57 17.94
C VAL A 166 85.87 16.90 16.62
N THR A 167 86.15 17.59 15.51
CA THR A 167 85.65 17.27 14.16
C THR A 167 86.80 16.96 13.21
N ASN A 168 86.86 15.73 12.71
CA ASN A 168 88.03 15.25 11.98
C ASN A 168 88.11 15.85 10.56
N ASP A 169 89.06 16.73 10.29
CA ASP A 169 89.33 17.24 8.95
C ASP A 169 89.91 16.11 8.09
N GLY A 170 89.25 15.83 6.97
CA GLY A 170 89.54 14.69 6.11
C GLY A 170 90.67 14.91 5.11
N SER A 171 91.26 16.10 5.05
CA SER A 171 92.22 16.46 3.99
C SER A 171 93.62 15.81 4.13
N THR A 172 93.90 15.18 5.29
CA THR A 172 94.97 14.20 5.51
C THR A 172 94.53 12.76 5.31
N ALA A 173 93.22 12.46 5.36
CA ALA A 173 92.69 11.13 5.16
C ALA A 173 92.52 10.82 3.66
N THR A 174 93.65 10.52 3.03
CA THR A 174 93.77 10.01 1.67
C THR A 174 92.86 8.81 1.41
N ASP A 175 92.57 8.47 0.14
CA ASP A 175 91.85 7.22 -0.19
C ASP A 175 92.57 5.95 0.30
N GLY A 176 93.87 6.08 0.57
CA GLY A 176 94.71 5.14 1.27
C GLY A 176 95.45 4.13 0.41
N THR A 177 95.35 4.26 -0.92
CA THR A 177 96.19 3.50 -1.86
C THR A 177 97.67 3.67 -1.49
N ALA A 178 98.51 2.73 -1.94
CA ALA A 178 99.95 2.77 -1.72
C ALA A 178 100.63 4.07 -2.19
N ASP A 179 100.01 4.77 -3.14
CA ASP A 179 100.47 6.05 -3.65
C ASP A 179 99.85 7.25 -2.92
N LYS A 180 98.55 7.22 -2.61
CA LYS A 180 97.91 8.38 -1.98
C LYS A 180 98.31 8.59 -0.54
N ASN A 181 98.60 7.55 0.26
CA ASN A 181 99.07 7.71 1.65
C ASN A 181 100.23 8.72 1.78
N LYS A 182 101.10 8.81 0.77
CA LYS A 182 102.27 9.72 0.75
C LYS A 182 101.89 11.20 0.59
N GLN A 183 100.66 11.51 0.13
CA GLN A 183 100.15 12.88 0.05
C GLN A 183 99.50 13.38 1.36
N ALA A 184 99.20 12.51 2.32
CA ALA A 184 98.56 12.88 3.58
C ALA A 184 99.43 13.80 4.45
N THR A 185 100.71 13.50 4.55
CA THR A 185 101.63 14.04 5.57
C THR A 185 101.75 15.57 5.57
N GLU A 186 101.63 16.22 4.41
CA GLU A 186 101.80 17.67 4.30
C GLU A 186 100.56 18.47 4.73
N THR A 187 99.36 17.96 4.46
CA THR A 187 98.12 18.65 4.85
C THR A 187 97.97 18.75 6.38
N ALA A 188 98.61 17.83 7.12
CA ALA A 188 98.55 17.74 8.58
C ALA A 188 99.05 18.99 9.33
N LYS A 189 99.84 19.84 8.67
CA LYS A 189 100.45 21.02 9.28
C LYS A 189 99.56 22.27 9.21
N LYS A 190 98.56 22.29 8.32
CA LYS A 190 97.76 23.48 8.00
C LYS A 190 96.58 23.72 8.96
N VAL A 191 95.79 22.68 9.22
CA VAL A 191 94.50 22.81 9.94
C VAL A 191 94.66 23.20 11.42
N LEU A 192 95.84 22.97 12.00
CA LEU A 192 96.18 23.34 13.37
C LEU A 192 95.94 24.83 13.69
N ALA A 193 96.16 25.72 12.70
CA ALA A 193 95.91 27.16 12.87
C ALA A 193 94.41 27.51 12.90
N GLU A 194 93.56 26.80 12.15
CA GLU A 194 92.12 27.09 12.07
C GLU A 194 91.42 26.83 13.42
N ASN A 195 91.93 25.87 14.19
CA ASN A 195 91.39 25.45 15.49
C ASN A 195 91.44 26.55 16.56
N GLN A 196 92.49 27.38 16.52
CA GLN A 196 92.73 28.41 17.52
C GLN A 196 91.66 29.52 17.47
N GLN A 197 91.12 29.80 16.28
CA GLN A 197 90.09 30.82 16.08
C GLN A 197 88.72 30.40 16.66
N ALA A 198 88.36 29.12 16.54
CA ALA A 198 87.01 28.63 16.89
C ALA A 198 86.70 28.67 18.40
N VAL A 199 87.72 28.66 19.26
CA VAL A 199 87.57 28.80 20.73
C VAL A 199 86.90 30.12 21.10
N SER A 200 87.20 31.21 20.36
CA SER A 200 86.72 32.55 20.69
C SER A 200 85.21 32.72 20.52
N THR A 201 84.62 32.13 19.49
CA THR A 201 83.19 32.30 19.14
C THR A 201 82.25 31.59 20.11
N TYR A 202 82.64 30.40 20.59
CA TYR A 202 81.81 29.58 21.49
C TYR A 202 81.38 30.31 22.78
N LEU A 203 82.31 31.08 23.37
CA LEU A 203 82.10 31.71 24.68
C LEU A 203 80.95 32.73 24.68
N GLU A 204 80.65 33.35 23.53
CA GLU A 204 79.59 34.35 23.38
C GLU A 204 78.18 33.73 23.24
N GLU A 205 78.07 32.53 22.64
CA GLU A 205 76.78 31.83 22.54
C GLU A 205 76.29 31.31 23.89
N LYS A 206 77.22 30.93 24.78
CA LYS A 206 76.91 30.34 26.08
C LYS A 206 75.94 31.20 26.92
N GLY A 207 76.12 32.52 26.94
CA GLY A 207 75.25 33.42 27.71
C GLY A 207 73.80 33.47 27.21
N LYS A 208 73.58 33.32 25.89
CA LYS A 208 72.24 33.33 25.27
C LYS A 208 71.45 32.05 25.59
N TYR A 209 72.17 30.93 25.73
CA TYR A 209 71.60 29.66 26.15
C TYR A 209 71.05 29.70 27.58
N GLU A 210 71.83 30.22 28.55
CA GLU A 210 71.50 30.14 29.98
C GLU A 210 70.21 30.91 30.33
N ALA A 211 70.01 32.11 29.76
CA ALA A 211 68.77 32.88 29.93
C ALA A 211 67.52 32.20 29.31
N THR A 212 67.69 31.38 28.27
CA THR A 212 66.57 30.69 27.60
C THR A 212 66.07 29.47 28.41
N VAL A 213 66.96 28.83 29.17
CA VAL A 213 66.66 27.67 30.04
C VAL A 213 65.73 28.04 31.20
N GLU A 214 65.94 29.20 31.82
CA GLU A 214 65.17 29.64 32.99
C GLU A 214 63.70 29.89 32.63
N GLN A 215 63.46 30.66 31.57
CA GLN A 215 62.13 30.91 31.01
C GLN A 215 61.42 29.61 30.58
N ALA A 216 62.12 28.71 29.88
CA ALA A 216 61.55 27.41 29.45
C ALA A 216 61.09 26.56 30.65
N THR A 217 61.84 26.59 31.74
CA THR A 217 61.51 25.88 32.98
C THR A 217 60.26 26.44 33.65
N ALA A 218 60.09 27.77 33.67
CA ALA A 218 58.89 28.43 34.20
C ALA A 218 57.63 28.10 33.38
N LEU A 219 57.73 28.06 32.04
CA LEU A 219 56.62 27.69 31.16
C LEU A 219 56.10 26.29 31.45
N ASN A 220 56.98 25.29 31.54
CA ASN A 220 56.59 23.88 31.74
C ASN A 220 55.77 23.69 33.02
N LYS A 221 56.16 24.37 34.11
CA LYS A 221 55.49 24.27 35.40
C LYS A 221 54.07 24.84 35.39
N ALA A 222 53.82 25.87 34.57
CA ALA A 222 52.48 26.41 34.33
C ALA A 222 51.63 25.48 33.45
N VAL A 223 52.21 24.90 32.39
CA VAL A 223 51.52 23.95 31.51
C VAL A 223 51.09 22.68 32.25
N GLU A 224 51.93 22.18 33.16
CA GLU A 224 51.62 20.99 33.97
C GLU A 224 50.43 21.24 34.91
N SER A 225 50.44 22.38 35.62
CA SER A 225 49.32 22.81 36.47
C SER A 225 48.00 23.00 35.69
N ALA A 226 48.08 23.61 34.49
CA ALA A 226 46.91 23.78 33.62
C ALA A 226 46.39 22.43 33.07
N SER A 227 47.30 21.50 32.78
CA SER A 227 46.97 20.17 32.26
C SER A 227 46.18 19.33 33.26
N GLU A 228 46.51 19.38 34.55
CA GLU A 228 45.72 18.71 35.58
C GLU A 228 44.31 19.28 35.72
N GLN A 229 44.18 20.61 35.64
CA GLN A 229 42.89 21.27 35.83
C GLN A 229 41.93 20.97 34.66
N LEU A 230 42.42 21.04 33.42
CA LEU A 230 41.64 20.69 32.22
C LEU A 230 41.24 19.20 32.19
N LYS A 231 42.11 18.28 32.63
CA LYS A 231 41.77 16.85 32.73
C LYS A 231 40.62 16.58 33.72
N LYS A 232 40.55 17.34 34.83
CA LYS A 232 39.43 17.26 35.79
C LYS A 232 38.09 17.73 35.18
N GLU A 233 38.14 18.63 34.19
CA GLU A 233 36.99 19.10 33.40
C GLU A 233 36.61 18.14 32.23
N LYS A 234 37.24 16.95 32.14
CA LYS A 234 37.09 15.95 31.05
C LYS A 234 37.54 16.43 29.66
N VAL A 235 38.44 17.41 29.60
CA VAL A 235 39.16 17.76 28.35
C VAL A 235 40.26 16.75 28.10
N ASP A 236 40.40 16.27 26.86
CA ASP A 236 41.56 15.47 26.46
C ASP A 236 42.78 16.39 26.26
N VAL A 237 43.73 16.36 27.20
CA VAL A 237 44.89 17.27 27.20
C VAL A 237 46.13 16.56 26.70
N LYS A 238 46.58 16.95 25.50
CA LYS A 238 47.82 16.49 24.91
C LYS A 238 48.91 17.53 25.10
N VAL A 239 49.89 17.23 25.94
CA VAL A 239 51.11 18.04 26.09
C VAL A 239 52.17 17.53 25.11
N VAL A 240 52.79 18.43 24.34
CA VAL A 240 53.85 18.11 23.37
C VAL A 240 55.06 19.00 23.64
N THR A 241 56.25 18.43 23.77
CA THR A 241 57.45 19.23 24.07
C THR A 241 58.15 19.70 22.78
N ARG A 242 58.28 21.03 22.58
CA ARG A 242 59.07 21.63 21.49
C ARG A 242 60.38 22.20 22.04
N THR A 243 61.49 21.97 21.34
CA THR A 243 62.75 22.68 21.61
C THR A 243 62.60 24.16 21.27
N VAL A 244 63.11 25.03 22.14
CA VAL A 244 63.26 26.47 21.89
C VAL A 244 64.73 26.83 21.68
N SER A 245 64.98 27.96 21.01
CA SER A 245 66.30 28.53 20.75
C SER A 245 66.50 29.92 21.35
N SER A 246 65.42 30.62 21.73
CA SER A 246 65.48 31.94 22.39
C SER A 246 64.33 32.15 23.38
N VAL A 247 64.49 33.14 24.28
CA VAL A 247 63.45 33.57 25.23
C VAL A 247 62.14 33.98 24.53
N ALA A 248 62.22 34.67 23.39
CA ALA A 248 61.04 35.11 22.65
C ALA A 248 60.18 33.94 22.13
N GLU A 249 60.80 32.81 21.79
CA GLU A 249 60.05 31.59 21.42
C GLU A 249 59.34 30.97 22.64
N VAL A 250 59.91 31.06 23.85
CA VAL A 250 59.24 30.61 25.07
C VAL A 250 58.00 31.47 25.36
N GLU A 251 58.10 32.79 25.23
CA GLU A 251 56.96 33.69 25.42
C GLU A 251 55.86 33.47 24.36
N ALA A 252 56.23 33.16 23.12
CA ALA A 252 55.29 32.78 22.08
C ALA A 252 54.56 31.47 22.42
N LEU A 253 55.27 30.43 22.90
CA LEU A 253 54.68 29.17 23.35
C LEU A 253 53.76 29.36 24.57
N LYS A 254 54.14 30.24 25.52
CA LYS A 254 53.29 30.61 26.66
C LYS A 254 51.95 31.19 26.18
N LYS A 255 52.00 32.19 25.29
CA LYS A 255 50.82 32.86 24.73
C LYS A 255 49.93 31.90 23.91
N GLN A 256 50.53 30.95 23.19
CA GLN A 256 49.83 29.87 22.50
C GLN A 256 49.08 28.96 23.49
N ASN A 257 49.73 28.57 24.59
CA ASN A 257 49.11 27.71 25.60
C ASN A 257 47.94 28.40 26.31
N ASP A 258 48.09 29.67 26.68
CA ASP A 258 47.04 30.45 27.33
C ASP A 258 45.78 30.55 26.44
N GLN A 259 45.95 30.76 25.12
CA GLN A 259 44.84 30.70 24.16
C GLN A 259 44.22 29.30 24.04
N ALA A 260 45.02 28.24 24.04
CA ALA A 260 44.53 26.86 23.95
C ALA A 260 43.71 26.46 25.20
N ILE A 261 44.15 26.88 26.39
CA ILE A 261 43.42 26.67 27.66
C ILE A 261 42.08 27.40 27.62
N ALA A 262 42.05 28.69 27.26
CA ALA A 262 40.83 29.48 27.18
C ALA A 262 39.83 28.89 26.17
N THR A 263 40.31 28.48 24.99
CA THR A 263 39.49 27.85 23.94
C THR A 263 38.85 26.54 24.41
N ALA A 264 39.61 25.70 25.14
CA ALA A 264 39.10 24.45 25.66
C ALA A 264 38.01 24.67 26.73
N LYS A 265 38.24 25.56 27.70
CA LYS A 265 37.24 25.85 28.75
C LYS A 265 35.94 26.42 28.18
N GLY A 266 36.03 27.31 27.18
CA GLY A 266 34.84 27.81 26.46
C GLY A 266 34.04 26.69 25.77
N LYS A 267 34.71 25.69 25.18
CA LYS A 267 34.04 24.52 24.58
C LYS A 267 33.43 23.57 25.63
N VAL A 268 34.00 23.45 26.83
CA VAL A 268 33.42 22.64 27.93
C VAL A 268 32.06 23.21 28.36
N GLU A 269 31.98 24.52 28.64
CA GLU A 269 30.72 25.15 29.06
C GLU A 269 29.68 25.15 27.93
N LEU A 270 30.09 25.37 26.67
CA LEU A 270 29.19 25.26 25.52
C LEU A 270 28.59 23.84 25.42
N ASN A 271 29.40 22.79 25.58
CA ASN A 271 28.92 21.41 25.56
C ASN A 271 27.98 21.08 26.74
N LYS A 272 28.23 21.62 27.94
CA LYS A 272 27.31 21.49 29.07
C LYS A 272 25.96 22.15 28.74
N ALA A 273 25.96 23.39 28.29
CA ALA A 273 24.76 24.13 27.92
C ALA A 273 23.95 23.41 26.82
N ILE A 274 24.62 22.87 25.79
CA ILE A 274 23.98 22.07 24.72
C ILE A 274 23.30 20.81 25.27
N MET A 275 23.95 20.07 26.19
CA MET A 275 23.36 18.85 26.76
C MET A 275 22.22 19.14 27.73
N THR A 276 22.31 20.21 28.54
CA THR A 276 21.22 20.67 29.40
C THR A 276 20.00 21.03 28.54
N ALA A 277 20.19 21.91 27.55
CA ALA A 277 19.11 22.33 26.65
C ALA A 277 18.51 21.16 25.84
N TYR A 278 19.31 20.16 25.41
CA TYR A 278 18.75 18.95 24.79
C TYR A 278 17.91 18.13 25.77
N THR A 279 18.36 17.99 27.01
CA THR A 279 17.68 17.19 28.05
C THR A 279 16.35 17.82 28.46
N GLU A 280 16.33 19.13 28.70
CA GLU A 280 15.11 19.89 29.01
C GLU A 280 14.07 19.76 27.89
N LYS A 281 14.50 19.91 26.63
CA LYS A 281 13.63 19.77 25.45
C LYS A 281 13.11 18.35 25.27
N LYS A 282 13.94 17.33 25.49
CA LYS A 282 13.50 15.94 25.41
C LYS A 282 12.48 15.62 26.51
N ASN A 283 12.72 16.06 27.75
CA ASN A 283 11.80 15.85 28.85
C ASN A 283 10.44 16.52 28.60
N ALA A 284 10.43 17.76 28.11
CA ALA A 284 9.22 18.45 27.70
C ALA A 284 8.47 17.67 26.59
N SER A 285 9.18 17.25 25.53
CA SER A 285 8.60 16.47 24.44
C SER A 285 8.03 15.11 24.88
N ASP A 286 8.74 14.37 25.73
CA ASP A 286 8.29 13.10 26.30
C ASP A 286 7.01 13.30 27.13
N GLN A 287 6.94 14.36 27.93
CA GLN A 287 5.79 14.65 28.79
C GLN A 287 4.57 15.13 27.99
N VAL A 288 4.78 15.93 26.94
CA VAL A 288 3.76 16.28 25.94
C VAL A 288 3.21 15.03 25.26
N ASN A 289 4.05 14.05 24.95
CA ASN A 289 3.63 12.80 24.33
C ASN A 289 2.77 11.92 25.25
N GLN A 290 3.14 11.80 26.53
CA GLN A 290 2.34 11.06 27.51
C GLN A 290 0.95 11.69 27.72
N ASP A 291 0.90 13.02 27.81
CA ASP A 291 -0.35 13.77 27.92
C ASP A 291 -1.19 13.68 26.63
N ALA A 292 -0.55 13.73 25.46
CA ALA A 292 -1.19 13.52 24.17
C ALA A 292 -1.81 12.11 24.03
N ASP A 293 -1.10 11.06 24.41
CA ASP A 293 -1.61 9.67 24.39
C ASP A 293 -2.81 9.50 25.33
N ARG A 294 -2.73 10.08 26.54
CA ARG A 294 -3.85 10.10 27.49
C ARG A 294 -5.08 10.81 26.92
N LYS A 295 -4.90 12.03 26.39
CA LYS A 295 -5.99 12.83 25.78
C LYS A 295 -6.62 12.12 24.59
N PHE A 296 -5.82 11.49 23.75
CA PHE A 296 -6.29 10.70 22.61
C PHE A 296 -7.15 9.50 23.08
N ALA A 297 -6.72 8.76 24.10
CA ALA A 297 -7.50 7.66 24.66
C ALA A 297 -8.83 8.13 25.31
N GLU A 298 -8.80 9.22 26.07
CA GLU A 298 -9.99 9.79 26.73
C GLU A 298 -11.04 10.29 25.71
N LEU A 299 -10.62 11.01 24.67
CA LEU A 299 -11.52 11.49 23.61
C LEU A 299 -12.08 10.32 22.79
N LYS A 300 -11.27 9.30 22.47
CA LYS A 300 -11.70 8.12 21.71
C LYS A 300 -12.84 7.38 22.42
N ASN A 301 -12.74 7.25 23.73
CA ASN A 301 -13.76 6.62 24.57
C ASN A 301 -15.02 7.49 24.74
N SER A 302 -14.93 8.79 24.40
CA SER A 302 -16.04 9.76 24.46
C SER A 302 -16.82 9.87 23.13
N GLY A 303 -16.47 9.11 22.10
CA GLY A 303 -17.13 9.10 20.79
C GLY A 303 -16.57 10.11 19.77
N VAL A 304 -15.51 10.84 20.11
CA VAL A 304 -14.87 11.84 19.24
C VAL A 304 -14.17 11.18 18.05
N LEU A 305 -14.32 11.75 16.84
CA LEU A 305 -13.56 11.33 15.66
C LEU A 305 -12.13 11.89 15.75
N LEU A 306 -11.13 11.00 15.68
CA LEU A 306 -9.75 11.35 16.03
C LEU A 306 -8.74 11.10 14.91
N SER A 307 -7.91 12.12 14.69
CA SER A 307 -6.68 12.06 13.91
C SER A 307 -5.46 12.31 14.81
N SER A 308 -4.28 11.87 14.38
CA SER A 308 -3.02 12.14 15.09
C SER A 308 -1.91 12.52 14.11
N LYS A 309 -1.07 13.48 14.51
CA LYS A 309 0.09 13.93 13.74
C LYS A 309 1.33 14.01 14.62
N THR A 310 2.52 13.97 14.02
CA THR A 310 3.79 14.11 14.74
C THR A 310 4.57 15.31 14.21
N GLN A 311 5.06 16.16 15.11
CA GLN A 311 5.78 17.40 14.79
C GLN A 311 7.13 17.41 15.52
N GLU A 312 8.19 17.78 14.82
CA GLU A 312 9.49 18.02 15.47
C GLU A 312 9.47 19.37 16.20
N VAL A 313 10.02 19.42 17.41
CA VAL A 313 10.10 20.65 18.24
C VAL A 313 11.56 21.00 18.57
N SER A 314 11.90 22.27 18.39
CA SER A 314 13.26 22.81 18.52
C SER A 314 13.55 23.45 19.88
N SER A 315 12.51 23.77 20.65
CA SER A 315 12.53 24.45 21.96
C SER A 315 11.56 23.82 22.98
N VAL A 316 11.75 24.13 24.27
CA VAL A 316 10.78 23.77 25.34
C VAL A 316 9.46 24.51 25.14
N ASP A 317 9.52 25.76 24.66
CA ASP A 317 8.32 26.57 24.41
C ASP A 317 7.48 26.04 23.26
N GLU A 318 8.08 25.53 22.17
CA GLU A 318 7.35 24.80 21.13
C GLU A 318 6.65 23.54 21.70
N ALA A 319 7.35 22.75 22.51
CA ALA A 319 6.75 21.58 23.16
C ALA A 319 5.57 22.00 24.06
N ASN A 320 5.73 23.05 24.87
CA ASN A 320 4.68 23.62 25.73
C ASN A 320 3.53 24.26 24.92
N GLN A 321 3.80 24.83 23.75
CA GLN A 321 2.78 25.31 22.82
C GLN A 321 1.98 24.14 22.24
N ILE A 322 2.63 23.02 21.89
CA ILE A 322 1.91 21.79 21.50
C ILE A 322 1.11 21.21 22.69
N ALA A 323 1.61 21.26 23.92
CA ALA A 323 0.84 20.88 25.12
C ALA A 323 -0.43 21.74 25.28
N LYS A 324 -0.29 23.07 25.13
CA LYS A 324 -1.40 24.03 25.17
C LYS A 324 -2.36 23.81 24.01
N GLN A 325 -1.88 23.59 22.79
CA GLN A 325 -2.71 23.27 21.62
C GLN A 325 -3.49 21.97 21.86
N ASN A 326 -2.84 20.91 22.33
CA ASN A 326 -3.50 19.65 22.69
C ASN A 326 -4.50 19.81 23.84
N GLN A 327 -4.25 20.71 24.82
CA GLN A 327 -5.20 21.02 25.88
C GLN A 327 -6.41 21.80 25.37
N THR A 328 -6.20 22.81 24.52
CA THR A 328 -7.27 23.59 23.89
C THR A 328 -8.10 22.70 22.98
N ALA A 329 -7.48 21.91 22.10
CA ALA A 329 -8.18 20.95 21.24
C ALA A 329 -8.92 19.86 22.05
N TYR A 330 -8.34 19.35 23.14
CA TYR A 330 -9.03 18.41 24.04
C TYR A 330 -10.22 19.08 24.75
N ASN A 331 -10.07 20.29 25.27
CA ASN A 331 -11.15 21.01 25.95
C ASN A 331 -12.29 21.34 24.97
N GLN A 332 -11.94 21.85 23.79
CA GLN A 332 -12.88 22.16 22.71
C GLN A 332 -13.59 20.90 22.24
N ALA A 333 -12.88 19.82 21.93
CA ALA A 333 -13.50 18.57 21.49
C ALA A 333 -14.36 17.92 22.59
N LYS A 334 -13.97 18.04 23.87
CA LYS A 334 -14.78 17.52 25.00
C LYS A 334 -16.02 18.36 25.27
N GLN A 335 -15.93 19.69 25.14
CA GLN A 335 -17.08 20.59 25.22
C GLN A 335 -18.01 20.37 24.02
N ALA A 336 -17.48 20.42 22.79
CA ALA A 336 -18.22 20.18 21.56
C ALA A 336 -18.84 18.77 21.54
N GLN A 337 -18.18 17.74 22.07
CA GLN A 337 -18.79 16.41 22.20
C GLN A 337 -19.89 16.36 23.26
N ALA A 338 -19.79 17.13 24.35
CA ALA A 338 -20.85 17.24 25.34
C ALA A 338 -22.06 18.04 24.81
N GLU A 339 -21.83 19.09 24.04
CA GLU A 339 -22.86 19.89 23.35
C GLU A 339 -23.50 19.10 22.20
N TRP A 340 -22.70 18.37 21.42
CA TRP A 340 -23.14 17.41 20.41
C TRP A 340 -23.97 16.30 21.04
N GLN A 341 -23.52 15.68 22.14
CA GLN A 341 -24.27 14.64 22.83
C GLN A 341 -25.56 15.20 23.45
N LYS A 342 -25.56 16.45 23.92
CA LYS A 342 -26.77 17.14 24.36
C LYS A 342 -27.74 17.36 23.18
N LYS A 343 -27.26 17.80 22.01
CA LYS A 343 -28.07 17.95 20.79
C LYS A 343 -28.59 16.59 20.31
N TYR A 344 -27.75 15.56 20.27
CA TYR A 344 -28.15 14.18 19.94
C TYR A 344 -29.24 13.67 20.88
N ASN A 345 -29.08 13.83 22.20
CA ASN A 345 -30.06 13.39 23.19
C ASN A 345 -31.36 14.21 23.15
N ASP A 346 -31.28 15.51 22.83
CA ASP A 346 -32.43 16.39 22.63
C ASP A 346 -33.22 16.00 21.37
N LEU A 347 -32.56 15.72 20.24
CA LEU A 347 -33.22 15.15 19.07
C LEU A 347 -33.79 13.75 19.39
N GLN A 348 -33.06 12.92 20.13
CA GLN A 348 -33.50 11.56 20.49
C GLN A 348 -34.74 11.56 21.39
N SER A 349 -34.89 12.55 22.28
CA SER A 349 -36.11 12.69 23.11
C SER A 349 -37.28 13.31 22.34
N LYS A 350 -37.02 13.86 21.14
CA LYS A 350 -38.00 14.52 20.26
C LYS A 350 -38.34 13.73 19.00
N THR A 351 -37.92 12.47 18.86
CA THR A 351 -38.27 11.66 17.67
C THR A 351 -39.76 11.31 17.54
N SER A 352 -40.58 11.74 18.49
CA SER A 352 -42.06 11.74 18.42
C SER A 352 -42.68 13.15 18.50
N THR A 353 -41.89 14.21 18.33
CA THR A 353 -42.33 15.61 18.36
C THR A 353 -42.44 16.16 16.95
N GLU A 354 -43.53 16.86 16.65
CA GLU A 354 -43.79 17.51 15.36
C GLU A 354 -42.62 18.42 14.91
N GLY A 355 -42.26 18.33 13.63
CA GLY A 355 -41.12 19.01 13.02
C GLY A 355 -39.77 18.29 13.17
N TYR A 356 -39.68 17.22 13.97
CA TYR A 356 -38.47 16.43 14.17
C TYR A 356 -38.55 15.06 13.46
N THR A 357 -37.40 14.52 13.05
CA THR A 357 -37.30 13.21 12.37
C THR A 357 -37.64 12.04 13.28
N LYS A 358 -38.20 10.95 12.73
CA LYS A 358 -38.57 9.75 13.50
C LYS A 358 -37.38 8.89 13.97
N GLU A 359 -36.19 9.09 13.40
CA GLU A 359 -34.90 8.66 13.97
C GLU A 359 -33.92 9.84 14.08
N VAL A 360 -32.86 9.72 14.88
CA VAL A 360 -31.81 10.75 14.94
C VAL A 360 -30.91 10.62 13.72
N VAL A 361 -31.03 11.57 12.78
CA VAL A 361 -30.22 11.60 11.56
C VAL A 361 -28.90 12.34 11.83
N LEU A 362 -27.79 11.65 11.55
CA LEU A 362 -26.47 12.27 11.43
C LEU A 362 -26.32 12.90 10.04
N GLN A 363 -25.57 14.00 9.92
CA GLN A 363 -25.28 14.65 8.65
C GLN A 363 -23.79 15.01 8.52
N ALA A 364 -23.16 14.61 7.41
CA ALA A 364 -21.78 14.94 7.08
C ALA A 364 -21.64 16.09 6.07
N LEU A 365 -22.68 16.39 5.29
CA LEU A 365 -22.72 17.48 4.31
C LEU A 365 -23.38 18.72 4.92
N SER A 366 -22.63 19.80 5.11
CA SER A 366 -23.20 21.10 5.50
C SER A 366 -23.51 21.90 4.24
N LEU A 367 -24.78 21.93 3.87
CA LEU A 367 -25.29 22.51 2.62
C LEU A 367 -26.47 23.46 2.86
N SER A 368 -26.49 24.14 4.00
CA SER A 368 -27.56 25.05 4.44
C SER A 368 -27.40 26.51 3.98
N THR A 369 -26.37 26.80 3.18
CA THR A 369 -26.02 28.15 2.70
C THR A 369 -26.30 28.24 1.21
N ALA A 370 -27.23 29.10 0.81
CA ALA A 370 -27.52 29.37 -0.61
C ALA A 370 -26.24 29.80 -1.37
N ASN A 371 -26.14 29.36 -2.61
CA ASN A 371 -25.04 29.58 -3.54
C ASN A 371 -25.53 30.22 -4.87
N PRO A 372 -26.25 31.37 -4.82
CA PRO A 372 -26.91 31.98 -5.98
C PRO A 372 -25.95 32.56 -7.04
N GLU A 373 -24.65 32.64 -6.72
CA GLU A 373 -23.56 33.07 -7.60
C GLU A 373 -22.72 31.88 -8.14
N ALA A 374 -23.14 30.63 -7.88
CA ALA A 374 -22.39 29.47 -8.32
C ALA A 374 -22.34 29.35 -9.85
N THR A 375 -21.15 28.98 -10.35
CA THR A 375 -20.88 28.77 -11.77
C THR A 375 -21.35 27.38 -12.17
N VAL A 376 -22.54 27.33 -12.77
CA VAL A 376 -23.13 26.13 -13.39
C VAL A 376 -22.59 25.91 -14.81
N LYS A 377 -22.23 24.67 -15.13
CA LYS A 377 -21.93 24.20 -16.49
C LYS A 377 -22.69 22.91 -16.75
N SER A 378 -23.20 22.72 -17.96
CA SER A 378 -24.02 21.57 -18.35
C SER A 378 -23.45 20.94 -19.62
N THR A 379 -23.52 19.60 -19.74
CA THR A 379 -23.08 18.88 -20.94
C THR A 379 -24.12 18.86 -22.06
N ALA A 380 -25.40 19.06 -21.75
CA ALA A 380 -26.45 19.19 -22.75
C ALA A 380 -26.36 20.54 -23.50
N SER A 381 -26.32 20.47 -24.83
CA SER A 381 -26.39 21.63 -25.73
C SER A 381 -27.83 22.15 -25.89
N GLY A 382 -27.98 23.44 -26.21
CA GLY A 382 -29.29 24.03 -26.52
C GLY A 382 -30.02 24.68 -25.33
N ALA A 383 -29.30 24.98 -24.25
CA ALA A 383 -29.84 25.76 -23.14
C ALA A 383 -30.17 27.21 -23.57
N GLU A 384 -31.34 27.68 -23.15
CA GLU A 384 -31.67 29.10 -23.06
C GLU A 384 -31.27 29.61 -21.67
N GLU A 385 -30.61 30.76 -21.58
CA GLU A 385 -30.17 31.36 -20.31
C GLU A 385 -31.17 32.42 -19.84
N LEU A 386 -31.80 32.17 -18.69
CA LEU A 386 -32.91 32.94 -18.13
C LEU A 386 -32.64 33.34 -16.67
N THR A 387 -33.47 34.25 -16.13
CA THR A 387 -33.60 34.48 -14.68
C THR A 387 -34.83 33.75 -14.12
N THR A 388 -34.95 33.68 -12.79
CA THR A 388 -36.09 33.06 -12.10
C THR A 388 -37.45 33.70 -12.44
N ASP A 389 -37.49 34.96 -12.88
CA ASP A 389 -38.70 35.65 -13.37
C ASP A 389 -39.34 35.00 -14.61
N TYR A 390 -38.56 34.19 -15.36
CA TYR A 390 -38.99 33.57 -16.63
C TYR A 390 -39.21 32.05 -16.52
N ILE A 391 -39.00 31.44 -15.34
CA ILE A 391 -39.38 30.04 -15.11
C ILE A 391 -40.91 29.92 -15.29
N ALA A 392 -41.34 29.10 -16.24
CA ALA A 392 -42.74 28.93 -16.65
C ALA A 392 -43.47 30.25 -17.01
N SER A 393 -42.76 31.33 -17.37
CA SER A 393 -43.37 32.63 -17.69
C SER A 393 -42.71 33.32 -18.88
N SER A 394 -43.47 33.51 -19.96
CA SER A 394 -43.04 34.29 -21.14
C SER A 394 -43.14 35.81 -20.93
N SER A 395 -43.53 36.27 -19.73
CA SER A 395 -43.81 37.68 -19.43
C SER A 395 -42.87 38.32 -18.40
N GLY A 396 -41.87 37.58 -17.91
CA GLY A 396 -40.95 38.06 -16.87
C GLY A 396 -41.65 38.38 -15.55
N ARG A 397 -42.63 37.55 -15.17
CA ARG A 397 -43.47 37.73 -13.97
C ARG A 397 -43.82 36.38 -13.32
N SER A 398 -42.84 35.51 -13.18
CA SER A 398 -43.03 34.25 -12.45
C SER A 398 -43.14 34.47 -10.93
N GLY A 399 -43.71 33.50 -10.22
CA GLY A 399 -43.66 33.45 -8.75
C GLY A 399 -42.28 33.05 -8.22
N TYR A 400 -41.49 32.32 -9.02
CA TYR A 400 -40.23 31.72 -8.57
C TYR A 400 -39.16 32.72 -8.12
N SER A 401 -39.12 33.94 -8.67
CA SER A 401 -38.19 35.00 -8.25
C SER A 401 -38.46 35.59 -6.85
N ARG A 402 -39.46 35.05 -6.13
CA ARG A 402 -39.75 35.37 -4.72
C ARG A 402 -39.39 34.24 -3.73
N VAL A 403 -39.02 33.07 -4.24
CA VAL A 403 -38.84 31.85 -3.43
C VAL A 403 -37.58 31.06 -3.79
N LEU A 404 -36.95 31.32 -4.93
CA LEU A 404 -35.65 30.80 -5.32
C LEU A 404 -34.58 31.88 -5.21
N ASP A 405 -33.41 31.51 -4.69
CA ASP A 405 -32.24 32.39 -4.56
C ASP A 405 -31.44 32.49 -5.87
N SER A 406 -31.50 31.47 -6.76
CA SER A 406 -30.76 31.45 -8.04
C SER A 406 -30.92 32.72 -8.89
N THR A 407 -29.79 33.30 -9.29
CA THR A 407 -29.75 34.45 -10.22
C THR A 407 -29.88 34.03 -11.69
N LYS A 408 -29.51 32.79 -12.00
CA LYS A 408 -29.37 32.24 -13.35
C LYS A 408 -30.03 30.88 -13.48
N VAL A 409 -30.65 30.64 -14.62
CA VAL A 409 -31.37 29.41 -14.94
C VAL A 409 -30.99 28.95 -16.34
N LEU A 410 -30.62 27.69 -16.51
CA LEU A 410 -30.46 27.07 -17.83
C LEU A 410 -31.73 26.29 -18.16
N LYS A 411 -32.55 26.84 -19.07
CA LYS A 411 -33.77 26.20 -19.58
C LYS A 411 -33.44 25.28 -20.74
N TYR A 412 -33.91 24.04 -20.66
CA TYR A 412 -33.97 23.09 -21.77
C TYR A 412 -35.43 22.89 -22.14
N LYS A 413 -35.82 23.37 -23.30
CA LYS A 413 -37.20 23.31 -23.79
C LYS A 413 -37.48 21.96 -24.46
N ASP A 414 -38.71 21.46 -24.32
CA ASP A 414 -39.23 20.29 -25.07
C ASP A 414 -38.36 19.02 -24.96
N VAL A 415 -37.93 18.63 -23.75
CA VAL A 415 -37.15 17.41 -23.50
C VAL A 415 -38.02 16.20 -23.08
N GLY A 416 -37.56 14.98 -23.36
CA GLY A 416 -38.36 13.75 -23.18
C GLY A 416 -37.59 12.56 -22.61
N ASN A 417 -38.19 11.37 -22.66
CA ASN A 417 -37.66 10.11 -22.12
C ASN A 417 -36.20 9.86 -22.55
N GLY A 418 -35.34 9.59 -21.57
CA GLY A 418 -33.91 9.34 -21.81
C GLY A 418 -33.06 10.60 -21.98
N TRP A 419 -33.64 11.81 -22.04
CA TRP A 419 -32.86 13.04 -22.03
C TRP A 419 -32.05 13.15 -20.73
N THR A 420 -30.74 13.29 -20.85
CA THR A 420 -29.82 13.44 -19.72
C THR A 420 -28.96 14.68 -19.86
N THR A 421 -28.60 15.27 -18.72
CA THR A 421 -27.45 16.17 -18.66
C THR A 421 -26.57 15.84 -17.45
N GLU A 422 -25.29 16.21 -17.54
CA GLU A 422 -24.34 16.21 -16.43
C GLU A 422 -23.92 17.65 -16.16
N ILE A 423 -24.01 18.06 -14.90
CA ILE A 423 -23.91 19.44 -14.47
C ILE A 423 -22.76 19.56 -13.46
N ASP A 424 -21.81 20.43 -13.73
CA ASP A 424 -20.73 20.79 -12.81
C ASP A 424 -20.98 22.17 -12.22
N TYR A 425 -21.24 22.21 -10.92
CA TYR A 425 -21.33 23.44 -10.13
C TYR A 425 -19.99 23.74 -9.46
N THR A 426 -19.49 24.95 -9.67
CA THR A 426 -18.18 25.41 -9.19
C THR A 426 -18.23 26.86 -8.68
N GLY A 427 -17.20 27.32 -7.97
CA GLY A 427 -17.23 28.64 -7.32
C GLY A 427 -18.05 28.66 -6.02
N LEU A 428 -18.17 27.50 -5.37
CA LEU A 428 -19.02 27.27 -4.20
C LEU A 428 -18.47 27.96 -2.94
N ASN A 429 -19.38 28.46 -2.11
CA ASN A 429 -19.09 29.17 -0.86
C ASN A 429 -19.96 28.64 0.29
N GLY A 430 -19.41 28.57 1.51
CA GLY A 430 -20.13 28.07 2.70
C GLY A 430 -20.44 26.56 2.73
N LEU A 431 -20.40 25.85 1.59
CA LEU A 431 -20.67 24.41 1.48
C LEU A 431 -19.47 23.58 1.96
N THR A 432 -19.70 22.67 2.92
CA THR A 432 -18.62 21.85 3.51
C THR A 432 -19.02 20.38 3.71
N VAL A 433 -18.02 19.52 3.87
CA VAL A 433 -18.18 18.09 4.12
C VAL A 433 -17.21 17.61 5.19
N THR A 434 -17.65 16.75 6.11
CA THR A 434 -16.81 16.16 7.16
C THR A 434 -16.53 14.67 6.91
N THR A 435 -15.24 14.32 6.81
CA THR A 435 -14.73 12.98 6.47
C THR A 435 -14.53 12.08 7.69
N GLU A 436 -14.37 10.76 7.50
CA GLU A 436 -14.28 9.78 8.61
C GLU A 436 -13.12 9.99 9.59
N ASP A 437 -12.06 10.71 9.17
CA ASP A 437 -10.92 11.10 10.01
C ASP A 437 -11.16 12.38 10.82
N GLY A 438 -12.35 12.98 10.68
CA GLY A 438 -12.79 14.16 11.41
C GLY A 438 -12.35 15.49 10.81
N LYS A 439 -11.79 15.52 9.58
CA LYS A 439 -11.54 16.78 8.87
C LYS A 439 -12.83 17.31 8.24
N GLN A 440 -13.05 18.61 8.34
CA GLN A 440 -14.05 19.34 7.56
C GLN A 440 -13.34 20.00 6.36
N HIS A 441 -13.82 19.74 5.15
CA HIS A 441 -13.31 20.28 3.90
C HIS A 441 -14.38 21.16 3.22
N ASN A 442 -13.97 22.22 2.52
CA ASN A 442 -14.88 22.95 1.64
C ASN A 442 -15.13 22.12 0.38
N ILE A 443 -16.39 22.11 -0.08
CA ILE A 443 -16.78 21.39 -1.30
C ILE A 443 -16.31 22.21 -2.50
N SER A 444 -15.44 21.62 -3.34
CA SER A 444 -14.83 22.28 -4.50
C SER A 444 -15.77 22.31 -5.71
N ARG A 445 -16.54 21.24 -5.87
CA ARG A 445 -17.44 20.99 -7.00
C ARG A 445 -18.58 20.07 -6.57
N ILE A 446 -19.77 20.33 -7.09
CA ILE A 446 -20.89 19.39 -7.06
C ILE A 446 -21.12 18.93 -8.49
N HIS A 447 -21.02 17.63 -8.73
CA HIS A 447 -21.34 17.01 -10.01
C HIS A 447 -22.71 16.37 -9.91
N ARG A 448 -23.69 16.89 -10.65
CA ARG A 448 -25.08 16.49 -10.61
C ARG A 448 -25.48 15.93 -11.98
N LYS A 449 -25.84 14.65 -12.03
CA LYS A 449 -26.42 14.04 -13.22
C LYS A 449 -27.95 14.09 -13.13
N PHE A 450 -28.60 14.53 -14.20
CA PHE A 450 -30.06 14.54 -14.36
C PHE A 450 -30.46 13.62 -15.52
N GLN A 451 -31.59 12.91 -15.40
CA GLN A 451 -32.17 12.09 -16.47
C GLN A 451 -33.70 12.03 -16.37
N ILE A 452 -34.43 12.43 -17.41
CA ILE A 452 -35.86 12.08 -17.56
C ILE A 452 -35.98 10.57 -17.77
N VAL A 453 -36.80 9.90 -16.97
CA VAL A 453 -37.11 8.46 -17.11
C VAL A 453 -38.46 8.29 -17.82
N ASN A 454 -39.50 8.96 -17.33
CA ASN A 454 -40.79 9.11 -17.98
C ASN A 454 -41.18 10.60 -18.03
N GLN A 455 -41.60 11.08 -19.20
CA GLN A 455 -42.06 12.45 -19.44
C GLN A 455 -43.55 12.64 -19.12
N GLY A 456 -44.33 11.56 -19.14
CA GLY A 456 -45.80 11.60 -19.12
C GLY A 456 -46.42 11.37 -20.50
N LYS A 457 -47.76 11.30 -20.54
CA LYS A 457 -48.50 10.97 -21.77
C LYS A 457 -48.75 12.15 -22.71
N THR A 458 -48.72 13.38 -22.21
CA THR A 458 -49.28 14.55 -22.92
C THR A 458 -48.26 15.48 -23.55
N GLY A 459 -46.96 15.25 -23.40
CA GLY A 459 -45.97 16.05 -24.10
C GLY A 459 -44.52 15.82 -23.71
N LEU A 460 -43.69 16.73 -24.20
CA LEU A 460 -42.32 16.96 -23.77
C LEU A 460 -42.31 18.05 -22.69
N ASN A 461 -41.25 18.11 -21.89
CA ASN A 461 -41.18 18.89 -20.66
C ASN A 461 -40.09 19.97 -20.76
N ASP A 462 -40.29 21.10 -20.09
CA ASP A 462 -39.26 22.14 -19.96
C ASP A 462 -38.49 21.92 -18.63
N VAL A 463 -37.20 21.58 -18.72
CA VAL A 463 -36.31 21.40 -17.55
C VAL A 463 -35.52 22.67 -17.30
N TYR A 464 -35.66 23.23 -16.10
CA TYR A 464 -34.96 24.43 -15.64
C TYR A 464 -33.89 24.02 -14.63
N VAL A 465 -32.62 24.10 -15.04
CA VAL A 465 -31.47 23.86 -14.17
C VAL A 465 -31.10 25.17 -13.47
N LEU A 466 -31.33 25.21 -12.17
CA LEU A 466 -30.98 26.33 -11.30
C LEU A 466 -29.46 26.42 -11.13
N ASN A 467 -28.90 27.64 -11.07
CA ASN A 467 -27.44 27.82 -10.92
C ASN A 467 -26.96 27.61 -9.48
N ASP A 468 -27.84 27.78 -8.49
CA ASP A 468 -27.58 27.37 -7.12
C ASP A 468 -27.75 25.84 -6.96
N PRO A 469 -26.70 25.07 -6.61
CA PRO A 469 -26.81 23.63 -6.39
C PRO A 469 -27.55 23.25 -5.10
N THR A 470 -27.78 24.20 -4.20
CA THR A 470 -28.60 23.95 -2.99
C THR A 470 -30.10 23.90 -3.29
N GLU A 471 -30.46 24.39 -4.48
CA GLU A 471 -31.78 24.29 -5.08
C GLU A 471 -31.85 23.09 -6.06
N GLY A 472 -33.07 22.68 -6.39
CA GLY A 472 -33.34 21.48 -7.20
C GLY A 472 -33.50 21.77 -8.70
N PHE A 473 -34.57 21.23 -9.27
CA PHE A 473 -34.98 21.48 -10.65
C PHE A 473 -36.44 21.93 -10.68
N VAL A 474 -36.79 22.80 -11.63
CA VAL A 474 -38.19 22.95 -12.04
C VAL A 474 -38.37 22.13 -13.31
N VAL A 475 -39.40 21.28 -13.36
CA VAL A 475 -39.65 20.39 -14.51
C VAL A 475 -41.10 20.57 -14.91
N ALA A 476 -41.31 21.51 -15.83
CA ALA A 476 -42.63 21.93 -16.25
C ALA A 476 -43.13 21.01 -17.38
N ARG A 477 -44.07 20.11 -17.07
CA ARG A 477 -44.85 19.35 -18.06
C ARG A 477 -46.20 20.02 -18.33
N ASN A 478 -46.80 19.72 -19.48
CA ASN A 478 -48.15 20.16 -19.83
C ASN A 478 -49.23 19.43 -18.99
N ASP A 479 -50.45 19.99 -18.94
CA ASP A 479 -51.69 19.30 -18.54
C ASP A 479 -51.70 17.81 -18.95
N GLY A 480 -52.06 16.91 -18.02
CA GLY A 480 -52.07 15.46 -18.24
C GLY A 480 -53.38 14.87 -18.75
N THR A 481 -53.54 13.56 -18.57
CA THR A 481 -54.75 12.82 -19.00
C THR A 481 -55.89 12.79 -17.98
N GLY A 482 -55.77 13.50 -16.85
CA GLY A 482 -56.78 13.55 -15.80
C GLY A 482 -56.66 12.42 -14.76
N GLY A 483 -55.47 11.88 -14.52
CA GLY A 483 -55.29 10.86 -13.47
C GLY A 483 -54.03 9.99 -13.50
N ALA A 484 -53.67 9.54 -12.30
CA ALA A 484 -52.46 8.83 -11.84
C ALA A 484 -51.75 7.81 -12.76
N ALA A 485 -52.49 7.19 -13.69
CA ALA A 485 -51.89 6.31 -14.69
C ALA A 485 -51.07 7.10 -15.75
N ASP A 486 -51.13 8.43 -15.73
CA ASP A 486 -50.16 9.35 -16.32
C ASP A 486 -49.26 9.90 -15.19
N TYR A 487 -47.96 9.83 -15.40
CA TYR A 487 -46.96 10.31 -14.45
C TYR A 487 -45.66 10.67 -15.17
N MET A 488 -44.89 11.58 -14.59
CA MET A 488 -43.54 11.93 -14.97
C MET A 488 -42.57 11.46 -13.88
N ASN A 489 -41.42 10.88 -14.21
CA ASN A 489 -40.35 10.63 -13.25
C ASN A 489 -38.95 10.89 -13.84
N PHE A 490 -38.01 11.27 -12.98
CA PHE A 490 -36.64 11.56 -13.35
C PHE A 490 -35.64 11.23 -12.22
N LEU A 491 -34.39 11.01 -12.60
CA LEU A 491 -33.28 10.70 -11.69
C LEU A 491 -32.38 11.93 -11.50
N VAL A 492 -31.97 12.16 -10.26
CA VAL A 492 -30.90 13.09 -9.88
C VAL A 492 -29.82 12.30 -9.14
N THR A 493 -28.57 12.37 -9.60
CA THR A 493 -27.41 11.76 -8.94
C THR A 493 -26.36 12.80 -8.60
N ASP A 494 -26.18 13.08 -7.31
CA ASP A 494 -25.18 14.04 -6.83
C ASP A 494 -23.88 13.34 -6.39
N THR A 495 -22.74 13.89 -6.79
CA THR A 495 -21.41 13.55 -6.27
C THR A 495 -20.72 14.83 -5.79
N TYR A 496 -20.42 14.88 -4.50
CA TYR A 496 -19.78 16.03 -3.84
C TYR A 496 -18.26 15.84 -3.84
N TYR A 497 -17.51 16.82 -4.31
CA TYR A 497 -16.04 16.77 -4.36
C TYR A 497 -15.40 17.77 -3.41
N TYR A 498 -14.22 17.44 -2.90
CA TYR A 498 -13.40 18.32 -2.07
C TYR A 498 -11.91 18.18 -2.43
N ASN A 499 -11.08 19.15 -2.04
CA ASN A 499 -9.64 19.09 -2.29
C ASN A 499 -8.86 18.54 -1.08
N GLU A 500 -7.90 17.65 -1.34
CA GLU A 500 -6.92 17.14 -0.38
C GLU A 500 -5.56 16.95 -1.06
N ASP A 501 -4.47 17.45 -0.44
CA ASP A 501 -3.09 17.48 -0.96
C ASP A 501 -2.94 17.95 -2.43
N GLY A 502 -3.85 18.81 -2.90
CA GLY A 502 -3.85 19.36 -4.26
C GLY A 502 -4.48 18.45 -5.33
N GLN A 503 -5.22 17.41 -4.92
CA GLN A 503 -6.05 16.58 -5.79
C GLN A 503 -7.51 16.69 -5.36
N GLU A 504 -8.42 16.61 -6.34
CA GLU A 504 -9.87 16.60 -6.08
C GLU A 504 -10.34 15.16 -5.81
N VAL A 505 -11.07 14.97 -4.72
CA VAL A 505 -11.51 13.69 -4.17
C VAL A 505 -13.03 13.68 -4.04
N ALA A 506 -13.69 12.62 -4.50
CA ALA A 506 -15.12 12.43 -4.29
C ALA A 506 -15.38 12.04 -2.83
N PHE A 507 -16.31 12.74 -2.17
CA PHE A 507 -16.78 12.35 -0.84
C PHE A 507 -17.41 10.96 -0.87
N LYS A 508 -17.11 10.16 0.15
CA LYS A 508 -17.67 8.83 0.35
C LYS A 508 -18.43 8.79 1.67
N ALA A 509 -19.72 8.54 1.60
CA ALA A 509 -20.55 8.38 2.79
C ALA A 509 -20.16 7.12 3.58
N SER A 510 -20.43 7.15 4.88
CA SER A 510 -20.30 5.99 5.77
C SER A 510 -21.36 6.01 6.87
N LYS A 511 -21.45 4.94 7.67
CA LYS A 511 -22.31 4.89 8.87
C LYS A 511 -21.93 5.92 9.96
N LYS A 512 -20.72 6.51 9.89
CA LYS A 512 -20.28 7.62 10.77
C LYS A 512 -20.44 8.98 10.12
N THR A 513 -20.28 9.03 8.79
CA THR A 513 -20.33 10.25 7.98
C THR A 513 -21.34 10.07 6.84
N PRO A 514 -22.64 9.95 7.12
CA PRO A 514 -23.65 9.78 6.08
C PRO A 514 -24.01 11.12 5.41
N ALA A 515 -24.53 11.04 4.19
CA ALA A 515 -25.17 12.16 3.53
C ALA A 515 -26.69 12.09 3.73
N ALA A 516 -27.33 13.17 4.15
CA ALA A 516 -28.78 13.35 4.15
C ALA A 516 -29.15 14.49 3.20
N LEU A 517 -30.20 14.29 2.39
CA LEU A 517 -30.73 15.26 1.44
C LEU A 517 -32.24 15.41 1.69
N THR A 518 -32.79 16.62 1.56
CA THR A 518 -34.24 16.82 1.71
C THR A 518 -34.95 16.65 0.40
N TYR A 519 -36.09 15.98 0.46
CA TYR A 519 -37.11 15.99 -0.58
C TYR A 519 -38.22 16.93 -0.08
N SER A 520 -38.24 18.16 -0.60
CA SER A 520 -39.17 19.24 -0.21
C SER A 520 -40.08 19.61 -1.38
N SER A 521 -41.23 20.19 -1.07
CA SER A 521 -42.31 20.44 -2.05
C SER A 521 -42.74 19.11 -2.68
N LEU A 522 -43.32 18.26 -1.84
CA LEU A 522 -44.00 17.05 -2.26
C LEU A 522 -45.50 17.28 -2.05
N ASN A 523 -46.10 18.01 -2.98
CA ASN A 523 -47.50 18.37 -2.92
C ASN A 523 -48.39 17.17 -3.26
N HIS A 524 -49.65 17.23 -2.79
CA HIS A 524 -50.77 16.45 -3.29
C HIS A 524 -51.98 17.37 -3.31
N ASN A 525 -52.56 17.56 -4.49
CA ASN A 525 -53.73 18.39 -4.72
C ASN A 525 -54.50 17.87 -5.96
N PRO A 526 -55.66 18.44 -6.33
CA PRO A 526 -56.45 17.95 -7.46
C PRO A 526 -55.76 17.96 -8.85
N ILE A 527 -54.66 18.69 -9.04
CA ILE A 527 -53.87 18.74 -10.28
C ILE A 527 -52.81 17.61 -10.35
N GLY A 528 -52.50 17.00 -9.22
CA GLY A 528 -51.56 15.87 -9.12
C GLY A 528 -50.85 15.79 -7.77
N TRP A 529 -49.95 14.82 -7.66
CA TRP A 529 -49.10 14.67 -6.48
C TRP A 529 -47.67 14.26 -6.78
N GLU A 530 -46.77 14.60 -5.87
CA GLU A 530 -45.33 14.55 -6.02
C GLU A 530 -44.71 13.61 -4.97
N GLY A 531 -43.69 12.86 -5.37
CA GLY A 531 -43.01 11.89 -4.52
C GLY A 531 -41.52 11.77 -4.85
N ALA A 532 -40.77 11.19 -3.91
CA ALA A 532 -39.33 11.00 -4.02
C ALA A 532 -38.87 9.62 -3.52
N LYS A 533 -37.70 9.16 -3.96
CA LYS A 533 -37.15 7.84 -3.62
C LYS A 533 -35.63 7.81 -3.64
N ALA A 534 -35.01 7.56 -2.49
CA ALA A 534 -33.57 7.35 -2.35
C ALA A 534 -33.17 5.97 -2.92
N ILE A 535 -32.65 5.92 -4.15
CA ILE A 535 -32.37 4.67 -4.90
C ILE A 535 -31.24 3.86 -4.24
N ASN A 536 -30.22 4.51 -3.71
CA ASN A 536 -29.12 3.89 -2.96
C ASN A 536 -28.99 4.43 -1.53
N GLY A 537 -30.12 4.81 -0.92
CA GLY A 537 -30.21 5.31 0.45
C GLY A 537 -31.42 4.73 1.20
N THR A 538 -31.76 5.35 2.32
CA THR A 538 -32.92 4.99 3.16
C THR A 538 -33.70 6.25 3.53
N HIS A 539 -35.03 6.19 3.49
CA HIS A 539 -35.87 7.31 3.92
C HIS A 539 -35.87 7.49 5.44
N VAL A 540 -36.02 8.74 5.87
CA VAL A 540 -36.39 9.10 7.25
C VAL A 540 -37.54 10.10 7.20
N GLU A 541 -38.65 9.71 7.83
CA GLU A 541 -39.86 10.52 7.94
C GLU A 541 -39.73 11.62 9.01
N ILE A 542 -40.53 12.67 8.87
CA ILE A 542 -40.63 13.79 9.82
C ILE A 542 -42.01 13.73 10.49
N ASN A 543 -42.07 13.90 11.82
CA ASN A 543 -43.34 13.92 12.54
C ASN A 543 -44.17 15.16 12.17
N GLY A 544 -45.47 14.97 11.92
CA GLY A 544 -46.35 16.05 11.47
C GLY A 544 -46.15 16.47 10.01
N SER A 545 -45.34 15.73 9.24
CA SER A 545 -45.37 15.74 7.78
C SER A 545 -46.57 14.93 7.29
N THR A 546 -47.21 15.43 6.23
CA THR A 546 -48.20 14.71 5.42
C THR A 546 -47.54 13.61 4.57
N VAL A 547 -46.25 13.77 4.27
CA VAL A 547 -45.45 12.83 3.51
C VAL A 547 -45.00 11.66 4.38
N THR A 548 -45.31 10.45 3.96
CA THR A 548 -44.90 9.20 4.61
C THR A 548 -44.31 8.22 3.61
N GLN A 549 -43.59 7.20 4.08
CA GLN A 549 -43.00 6.19 3.19
C GLN A 549 -44.01 5.09 2.87
N ASN A 550 -44.53 5.12 1.64
CA ASN A 550 -45.26 3.99 1.09
C ASN A 550 -44.30 2.81 0.88
N LYS A 551 -44.65 1.65 1.44
CA LYS A 551 -43.76 0.48 1.49
C LYS A 551 -43.78 -0.38 0.23
N ASP A 552 -44.87 -0.30 -0.53
CA ASP A 552 -45.12 -1.19 -1.67
C ASP A 552 -44.42 -0.65 -2.92
N TYR A 553 -44.44 0.68 -3.12
CA TYR A 553 -43.72 1.35 -4.21
C TYR A 553 -42.34 1.88 -3.78
N GLY A 554 -42.10 2.01 -2.47
CA GLY A 554 -40.84 2.47 -1.88
C GLY A 554 -40.59 3.97 -1.98
N TYR A 555 -41.58 4.76 -2.42
CA TYR A 555 -41.54 6.22 -2.49
C TYR A 555 -41.99 6.86 -1.17
N VAL A 556 -41.58 8.11 -0.94
CA VAL A 556 -42.19 9.03 0.01
C VAL A 556 -43.08 10.03 -0.73
N TYR A 557 -44.36 10.11 -0.37
CA TYR A 557 -45.35 11.07 -0.88
C TYR A 557 -46.47 11.28 0.16
N ALA A 558 -47.39 12.23 -0.06
CA ALA A 558 -48.54 12.46 0.81
C ALA A 558 -49.78 11.69 0.32
N GLU A 559 -50.37 10.83 1.16
CA GLU A 559 -51.50 9.97 0.75
C GLU A 559 -52.82 10.75 0.57
N ASP A 560 -52.99 11.89 1.26
CA ASP A 560 -54.14 12.82 1.15
C ASP A 560 -53.69 14.21 0.64
N TYR A 561 -54.64 15.04 0.21
CA TYR A 561 -54.37 16.44 -0.20
C TYR A 561 -53.72 17.25 0.93
N ASN A 562 -52.71 18.05 0.57
CA ASN A 562 -51.88 18.78 1.54
C ASN A 562 -51.68 20.26 1.17
N ARG A 563 -52.66 20.97 0.61
CA ARG A 563 -52.53 22.42 0.37
C ARG A 563 -52.52 23.19 1.70
N GLU A 564 -52.25 24.50 1.67
CA GLU A 564 -52.35 25.36 2.86
C GLU A 564 -53.71 25.24 3.56
N GLU A 565 -54.78 25.04 2.77
CA GLU A 565 -56.17 24.86 3.23
C GLU A 565 -56.37 23.60 4.07
N GLU A 566 -55.86 22.43 3.62
CA GLU A 566 -55.96 21.17 4.39
C GLU A 566 -54.97 21.13 5.57
N VAL A 567 -53.78 21.69 5.37
CA VAL A 567 -52.68 21.63 6.35
C VAL A 567 -52.81 22.71 7.44
N GLY A 568 -53.63 23.73 7.22
CA GLY A 568 -53.87 24.85 8.15
C GLY A 568 -52.70 25.85 8.25
N HIS A 569 -51.69 25.70 7.40
CA HIS A 569 -50.45 26.48 7.41
C HIS A 569 -49.84 26.57 6.00
N LEU A 570 -49.41 27.77 5.60
CA LEU A 570 -48.50 27.96 4.47
C LEU A 570 -47.19 27.20 4.74
N TRP A 571 -46.99 26.05 4.09
CA TRP A 571 -45.78 25.25 4.21
C TRP A 571 -44.95 25.20 2.92
N ASP A 572 -45.59 25.24 1.74
CA ASP A 572 -44.88 25.10 0.45
C ASP A 572 -44.19 26.38 -0.01
N THR A 573 -43.20 26.82 0.79
CA THR A 573 -42.28 27.91 0.45
C THR A 573 -40.98 27.75 1.23
N SER A 574 -39.86 28.08 0.58
CA SER A 574 -38.50 28.07 1.14
C SER A 574 -38.33 28.92 2.42
N SER A 575 -39.24 29.88 2.61
CA SER A 575 -39.31 30.77 3.77
C SER A 575 -40.13 30.24 4.95
N SER A 576 -40.90 29.16 4.80
CA SER A 576 -41.84 28.71 5.83
C SER A 576 -41.17 27.97 6.98
N ALA A 577 -41.55 28.31 8.21
CA ALA A 577 -41.26 27.52 9.41
C ALA A 577 -41.93 26.13 9.40
N TYR A 578 -42.91 25.93 8.52
CA TYR A 578 -43.67 24.69 8.36
C TYR A 578 -43.23 23.85 7.15
N GLN A 579 -42.17 24.21 6.40
CA GLN A 579 -41.74 23.52 5.16
C GLN A 579 -41.54 22.00 5.32
N TYR A 580 -41.30 21.52 6.54
CA TYR A 580 -41.26 20.08 6.85
C TYR A 580 -42.59 19.33 6.64
N LYS A 581 -43.73 20.03 6.49
CA LYS A 581 -45.08 19.43 6.44
C LYS A 581 -45.42 18.72 5.13
N GLY A 582 -44.70 19.00 4.05
CA GLY A 582 -44.72 18.25 2.79
C GLY A 582 -43.30 17.86 2.37
N ALA A 583 -42.57 17.23 3.29
CA ALA A 583 -41.19 16.83 3.08
C ALA A 583 -40.79 15.53 3.81
N ALA A 584 -39.71 14.92 3.33
CA ALA A 584 -39.03 13.78 3.94
C ALA A 584 -37.52 13.81 3.61
N LEU A 585 -36.71 12.97 4.27
CA LEU A 585 -35.25 12.92 4.06
C LEU A 585 -34.81 11.62 3.39
N GLY A 586 -33.91 11.71 2.42
CA GLY A 586 -33.13 10.57 1.89
C GLY A 586 -31.75 10.52 2.53
N VAL A 587 -31.41 9.40 3.18
CA VAL A 587 -30.15 9.24 3.95
C VAL A 587 -29.29 8.12 3.37
N PHE A 588 -28.09 8.47 2.92
CA PHE A 588 -27.11 7.62 2.25
C PHE A 588 -25.96 7.30 3.23
N LYS A 589 -25.84 6.03 3.59
CA LYS A 589 -24.90 5.53 4.62
C LYS A 589 -23.67 4.82 4.02
N GLU A 590 -23.53 4.81 2.69
CA GLU A 590 -22.37 4.36 1.91
C GLU A 590 -22.38 4.92 0.46
N GLY A 591 -21.34 4.65 -0.33
CA GLY A 591 -21.21 5.14 -1.72
C GLY A 591 -20.63 6.56 -1.83
N THR A 592 -20.44 7.03 -3.07
CA THR A 592 -19.93 8.38 -3.40
C THR A 592 -20.90 9.21 -4.26
N ALA A 593 -21.86 8.55 -4.89
CA ALA A 593 -22.86 9.14 -5.79
C ALA A 593 -24.24 8.81 -5.22
N PHE A 594 -25.02 9.83 -4.89
CA PHE A 594 -26.28 9.73 -4.15
C PHE A 594 -27.44 9.95 -5.11
N THR A 595 -28.19 8.89 -5.39
CA THR A 595 -29.23 8.87 -6.42
C THR A 595 -30.61 8.99 -5.80
N THR A 596 -31.36 9.98 -6.25
CA THR A 596 -32.77 10.18 -5.93
C THR A 596 -33.60 10.07 -7.21
N GLU A 597 -34.69 9.32 -7.15
CA GLU A 597 -35.76 9.34 -8.15
C GLU A 597 -36.86 10.28 -7.64
N PHE A 598 -37.34 11.17 -8.49
CA PHE A 598 -38.48 12.05 -8.25
C PHE A 598 -39.61 11.69 -9.22
N ILE A 599 -40.85 11.70 -8.76
CA ILE A 599 -42.04 11.30 -9.53
C ILE A 599 -43.20 12.27 -9.27
N GLN A 600 -43.94 12.61 -10.31
CA GLN A 600 -45.20 13.35 -10.24
C GLN A 600 -46.29 12.55 -10.94
N TRP A 601 -47.39 12.28 -10.24
CA TRP A 601 -48.59 11.63 -10.76
C TRP A 601 -49.67 12.66 -11.09
N ASP A 602 -50.41 12.42 -12.16
CA ASP A 602 -51.41 13.34 -12.70
C ASP A 602 -52.74 13.32 -11.91
N GLY A 603 -53.35 14.49 -11.71
CA GLY A 603 -54.64 14.64 -11.02
C GLY A 603 -55.83 14.88 -11.96
N PRO A 604 -57.07 14.84 -11.46
CA PRO A 604 -58.28 15.07 -12.26
C PRO A 604 -58.56 16.53 -12.67
N GLU A 605 -57.92 17.54 -12.07
CA GLU A 605 -58.13 18.97 -12.40
C GLU A 605 -57.02 19.54 -13.30
N SER A 606 -57.38 20.46 -14.20
CA SER A 606 -56.45 21.09 -15.14
C SER A 606 -55.61 22.20 -14.46
N PRO A 607 -54.27 22.18 -14.62
CA PRO A 607 -53.40 23.26 -14.18
C PRO A 607 -53.52 24.57 -14.98
N ASN A 608 -54.24 24.58 -16.11
CA ASN A 608 -54.28 25.69 -17.07
C ASN A 608 -52.90 26.02 -17.68
N GLY A 609 -52.01 25.04 -17.88
CA GLY A 609 -50.69 25.28 -18.48
C GLY A 609 -49.60 24.26 -18.12
N GLN A 610 -48.72 24.63 -17.18
CA GLN A 610 -47.56 23.84 -16.72
C GLN A 610 -47.18 24.23 -15.28
N THR A 611 -47.06 23.28 -14.34
CA THR A 611 -47.17 23.60 -12.89
C THR A 611 -46.40 22.70 -11.89
N TYR A 612 -45.27 22.09 -12.26
CA TYR A 612 -44.63 21.06 -11.39
C TYR A 612 -43.17 21.38 -11.02
N TRP A 613 -42.78 21.07 -9.77
CA TRP A 613 -41.52 21.52 -9.15
C TRP A 613 -40.91 20.43 -8.26
N PHE A 614 -39.57 20.36 -8.19
CA PHE A 614 -38.88 19.45 -7.27
C PHE A 614 -37.64 20.09 -6.65
N ALA A 615 -37.79 20.53 -5.40
CA ALA A 615 -36.67 21.01 -4.61
C ALA A 615 -35.90 19.81 -3.98
N LEU A 616 -34.80 19.41 -4.62
CA LEU A 616 -33.69 18.75 -3.91
C LEU A 616 -33.02 19.81 -3.02
N ASN A 617 -33.67 20.11 -1.90
CA ASN A 617 -33.25 21.14 -0.97
C ASN A 617 -32.13 20.60 -0.09
N THR A 618 -30.92 21.14 -0.24
CA THR A 618 -29.76 20.64 0.52
C THR A 618 -29.70 21.17 1.96
N LYS A 619 -30.50 22.18 2.28
CA LYS A 619 -30.80 22.57 3.67
C LYS A 619 -31.78 21.55 4.24
N VAL A 620 -31.43 20.95 5.38
CA VAL A 620 -32.29 19.95 6.02
C VAL A 620 -33.44 20.64 6.77
N VAL A 621 -34.69 20.39 6.34
CA VAL A 621 -35.87 21.11 6.86
C VAL A 621 -36.34 20.65 8.24
N ALA A 622 -35.89 19.47 8.70
CA ALA A 622 -36.05 19.00 10.06
C ALA A 622 -34.72 19.09 10.83
N PRO A 623 -34.71 19.32 12.16
CA PRO A 623 -33.49 19.41 12.94
C PRO A 623 -32.67 18.11 12.95
N VAL A 624 -31.52 18.13 12.27
CA VAL A 624 -30.52 17.04 12.30
C VAL A 624 -29.29 17.42 13.12
N VAL A 625 -28.49 16.42 13.48
CA VAL A 625 -27.20 16.63 14.14
C VAL A 625 -26.07 16.35 13.15
N GLU A 626 -25.01 17.14 13.22
CA GLU A 626 -23.78 16.88 12.46
C GLU A 626 -23.11 15.59 12.97
N VAL A 627 -22.04 15.15 12.32
CA VAL A 627 -21.22 14.04 12.81
C VAL A 627 -20.58 14.36 14.18
N PRO A 628 -20.18 13.36 14.98
CA PRO A 628 -19.57 13.58 16.30
C PRO A 628 -18.37 14.53 16.25
N ALA A 629 -18.12 15.24 17.36
CA ALA A 629 -17.04 16.22 17.44
C ALA A 629 -15.68 15.59 17.08
N THR A 630 -14.77 16.41 16.56
CA THR A 630 -13.51 15.93 15.98
C THR A 630 -12.29 16.54 16.67
N ALA A 631 -11.16 15.83 16.68
CA ALA A 631 -9.90 16.39 17.19
C ALA A 631 -8.65 15.80 16.54
N THR A 632 -7.66 16.65 16.28
CA THR A 632 -6.29 16.24 15.97
C THR A 632 -5.41 16.44 17.19
N ILE A 633 -4.85 15.35 17.72
CA ILE A 633 -3.84 15.42 18.81
C ILE A 633 -2.43 15.31 18.21
N THR A 634 -1.52 16.18 18.66
CA THR A 634 -0.16 16.30 18.12
C THR A 634 0.86 15.69 19.06
N LYS A 635 1.61 14.69 18.59
CA LYS A 635 2.83 14.20 19.25
C LYS A 635 4.04 15.03 18.83
N THR A 636 5.04 15.07 19.69
CA THR A 636 6.30 15.80 19.47
C THR A 636 7.50 14.87 19.36
N THR A 637 8.54 15.30 18.64
CA THR A 637 9.86 14.63 18.63
C THR A 637 10.99 15.66 18.71
N VAL A 638 12.15 15.25 19.22
CA VAL A 638 13.35 16.10 19.31
C VAL A 638 14.51 15.42 18.60
N LYS A 639 15.21 16.13 17.72
CA LYS A 639 16.45 15.62 17.09
C LYS A 639 17.50 15.31 18.16
N PRO A 640 18.11 14.11 18.17
CA PRO A 640 19.24 13.80 19.05
C PRO A 640 20.43 14.73 18.78
N VAL A 641 20.89 15.45 19.80
CA VAL A 641 22.07 16.32 19.71
C VAL A 641 23.32 15.54 20.13
N LYS A 642 24.44 15.79 19.45
CA LYS A 642 25.74 15.19 19.73
C LYS A 642 26.76 16.31 19.97
N THR A 643 27.34 16.36 21.16
CA THR A 643 28.42 17.28 21.52
C THR A 643 29.77 16.87 20.91
N GLU A 644 30.64 17.85 20.67
CA GLU A 644 31.99 17.61 20.16
C GLU A 644 32.95 17.22 21.29
N PRO A 645 33.88 16.27 21.09
CA PRO A 645 34.92 16.00 22.08
C PRO A 645 35.85 17.22 22.23
N VAL A 646 36.02 17.71 23.47
CA VAL A 646 36.91 18.84 23.76
C VAL A 646 38.33 18.33 23.99
N SER A 647 39.29 18.90 23.27
CA SER A 647 40.72 18.65 23.45
C SER A 647 41.51 19.95 23.57
N ALA A 648 42.61 19.89 24.32
CA ALA A 648 43.56 20.98 24.47
C ALA A 648 44.97 20.48 24.10
N ASN A 649 45.61 21.13 23.14
CA ASN A 649 47.00 20.88 22.80
C ASN A 649 47.87 21.94 23.47
N LEU A 650 48.64 21.55 24.50
CA LEU A 650 49.56 22.43 25.21
C LEU A 650 51.01 22.07 24.87
N VAL A 651 51.92 23.03 24.98
CA VAL A 651 53.30 22.89 24.52
C VAL A 651 54.29 23.19 25.65
N ASN A 652 55.05 22.17 26.05
CA ASN A 652 56.20 22.35 26.93
C ASN A 652 57.41 22.84 26.11
N ALA A 653 58.22 23.73 26.68
CA ALA A 653 59.52 24.09 26.12
C ALA A 653 60.59 23.08 26.59
N LYS A 654 61.24 22.41 25.65
CA LYS A 654 62.52 21.74 25.90
C LYS A 654 63.62 22.78 25.80
N ASN A 655 64.50 22.82 26.80
CA ASN A 655 65.71 23.62 26.78
C ASN A 655 66.48 23.45 25.45
N PRO A 656 67.20 24.48 24.97
CA PRO A 656 68.01 24.36 23.77
C PRO A 656 69.11 23.29 23.92
N ALA A 657 69.87 23.02 22.85
CA ALA A 657 71.17 22.40 23.04
C ALA A 657 72.13 23.40 23.70
N LYS A 658 73.00 22.95 24.62
CA LYS A 658 74.14 23.78 25.03
C LYS A 658 75.00 24.10 23.79
N PRO A 659 75.41 25.35 23.56
CA PRO A 659 76.26 25.71 22.42
C PRO A 659 77.62 25.02 22.56
N THR A 660 78.16 24.57 21.43
CA THR A 660 79.27 23.60 21.39
C THR A 660 80.51 24.18 20.73
N LEU A 661 81.65 24.10 21.39
CA LEU A 661 82.94 24.50 20.82
C LEU A 661 83.38 23.50 19.75
N ALA A 662 83.43 23.90 18.49
CA ALA A 662 83.92 23.07 17.39
C ALA A 662 85.42 23.28 17.14
N LEU A 663 86.23 22.28 17.45
CA LEU A 663 87.66 22.18 17.08
C LEU A 663 87.83 21.11 15.99
N LYS A 664 88.94 21.12 15.24
CA LYS A 664 89.28 20.10 14.24
C LYS A 664 90.52 19.28 14.59
N THR A 665 90.35 18.03 15.02
CA THR A 665 91.42 17.05 14.80
C THR A 665 91.64 16.86 13.30
N LEU A 666 92.81 16.38 12.92
CA LEU A 666 93.10 15.93 11.57
C LEU A 666 92.91 14.42 11.55
N SER A 667 92.25 13.95 10.50
CA SER A 667 91.96 12.54 10.33
C SER A 667 93.25 11.80 10.07
N GLU A 668 93.52 10.74 10.83
CA GLU A 668 94.62 9.82 10.52
C GLU A 668 94.60 9.45 9.03
N THR A 669 95.79 9.38 8.44
CA THR A 669 95.94 8.85 7.09
C THR A 669 95.30 7.47 7.05
N LYS A 670 94.82 7.05 5.88
CA LYS A 670 94.12 5.78 5.80
C LYS A 670 95.02 4.74 5.17
N ASN A 671 95.24 3.64 5.86
CA ASN A 671 95.23 2.33 5.21
C ASN A 671 94.01 2.30 4.26
N GLN A 672 94.16 2.03 2.96
CA GLN A 672 92.97 1.84 2.13
C GLN A 672 92.28 0.55 2.56
N LYS A 673 91.37 0.76 3.49
CA LYS A 673 90.33 -0.17 3.80
C LYS A 673 89.30 -0.03 2.69
N LEU A 674 89.49 -0.87 1.67
CA LEU A 674 88.50 -1.09 0.63
C LEU A 674 87.16 -1.34 1.30
N SER A 675 86.11 -0.83 0.67
CA SER A 675 84.78 -0.81 1.25
C SER A 675 83.81 -1.52 0.34
N ALA A 676 82.97 -2.33 0.97
CA ALA A 676 81.77 -2.91 0.39
C ALA A 676 80.62 -2.57 1.33
N SER A 677 79.44 -2.30 0.77
CA SER A 677 78.28 -1.86 1.54
C SER A 677 77.13 -2.86 1.44
N TYR A 678 76.35 -2.97 2.50
CA TYR A 678 75.13 -3.77 2.55
C TYR A 678 74.01 -2.99 3.24
N HIS A 679 72.75 -3.29 2.94
CA HIS A 679 71.57 -2.65 3.55
C HIS A 679 70.54 -3.69 4.00
N GLY A 680 69.92 -3.41 5.14
CA GLY A 680 68.71 -4.12 5.56
C GLY A 680 67.47 -3.70 4.77
N TYR A 681 66.31 -4.23 5.13
CA TYR A 681 65.02 -3.91 4.50
C TYR A 681 63.88 -3.65 5.51
N LYS A 682 62.89 -2.84 5.08
CA LYS A 682 61.63 -2.58 5.77
C LYS A 682 60.45 -2.81 4.83
N LEU A 683 59.34 -3.30 5.37
CA LEU A 683 58.13 -3.64 4.62
C LEU A 683 56.89 -3.52 5.53
N GLN A 684 55.79 -3.01 4.98
CA GLN A 684 54.50 -2.86 5.66
C GLN A 684 53.42 -3.72 4.97
N TYR A 685 52.34 -4.02 5.69
CA TYR A 685 51.26 -4.87 5.22
C TYR A 685 49.88 -4.38 5.65
N LYS A 686 48.92 -4.38 4.73
CA LYS A 686 47.55 -3.87 4.92
C LYS A 686 46.53 -4.84 4.29
N PRO A 687 46.29 -6.01 4.93
CA PRO A 687 45.51 -7.09 4.33
C PRO A 687 44.05 -6.70 4.08
N VAL A 688 43.56 -6.97 2.86
CA VAL A 688 42.15 -6.81 2.46
C VAL A 688 41.34 -8.10 2.62
N VAL A 689 40.04 -7.99 2.91
CA VAL A 689 39.12 -9.12 3.13
C VAL A 689 37.91 -9.02 2.19
N ARG A 690 37.25 -10.15 1.89
CA ARG A 690 36.23 -10.24 0.84
C ARG A 690 34.99 -11.02 1.29
N LYS A 691 33.81 -10.44 1.11
CA LYS A 691 32.53 -11.15 1.26
C LYS A 691 32.10 -11.72 -0.09
N SER A 692 31.68 -12.98 -0.09
CA SER A 692 30.97 -13.60 -1.21
C SER A 692 29.60 -14.09 -0.74
N VAL A 693 28.62 -14.06 -1.64
CA VAL A 693 27.31 -14.69 -1.43
C VAL A 693 27.04 -15.71 -2.53
N ALA A 694 26.53 -16.86 -2.13
CA ALA A 694 26.16 -17.93 -3.04
C ALA A 694 24.89 -18.64 -2.59
N ASP A 695 24.29 -19.39 -3.51
CA ASP A 695 23.24 -20.36 -3.18
C ASP A 695 23.82 -21.70 -2.67
N THR A 696 22.94 -22.64 -2.35
CA THR A 696 23.33 -23.98 -1.88
C THR A 696 23.92 -24.91 -2.96
N ASP A 697 23.97 -24.49 -4.22
CA ASP A 697 24.77 -25.13 -5.28
C ASP A 697 26.17 -24.50 -5.42
N LYS A 698 26.50 -23.50 -4.58
CA LYS A 698 27.70 -22.64 -4.66
C LYS A 698 27.70 -21.69 -5.86
N THR A 699 26.55 -21.44 -6.49
CA THR A 699 26.40 -20.45 -7.55
C THR A 699 26.48 -19.05 -6.95
N ASN A 700 27.31 -18.16 -7.50
CA ASN A 700 27.39 -16.75 -7.05
C ASN A 700 26.05 -16.03 -7.31
N THR A 701 25.41 -15.53 -6.25
CA THR A 701 24.11 -14.83 -6.33
C THR A 701 24.24 -13.32 -6.20
N ASN A 702 25.46 -12.76 -6.10
CA ASN A 702 25.66 -11.32 -5.93
C ASN A 702 25.08 -10.51 -7.10
N GLY A 703 24.21 -9.54 -6.79
CA GLY A 703 23.47 -8.73 -7.75
C GLY A 703 22.29 -9.43 -8.43
N GLN A 704 22.02 -10.70 -8.10
CA GLN A 704 20.98 -11.51 -8.75
C GLN A 704 19.65 -11.46 -7.98
N THR A 705 18.57 -11.72 -8.70
CA THR A 705 17.27 -12.04 -8.11
C THR A 705 17.23 -13.52 -7.71
N ILE A 706 16.85 -13.82 -6.47
CA ILE A 706 16.76 -15.16 -5.89
C ILE A 706 15.34 -15.44 -5.37
N ALA A 707 14.94 -16.70 -5.26
CA ALA A 707 13.62 -17.06 -4.75
C ALA A 707 13.46 -16.71 -3.26
N LYS A 708 12.26 -16.24 -2.87
CA LYS A 708 11.87 -16.04 -1.46
C LYS A 708 12.02 -17.34 -0.68
N ASN A 709 12.48 -17.22 0.57
CA ASN A 709 12.83 -18.33 1.47
C ASN A 709 13.87 -19.32 0.93
N ALA A 710 14.60 -19.02 -0.16
CA ALA A 710 15.73 -19.83 -0.61
C ALA A 710 16.92 -19.69 0.34
N THR A 711 17.59 -20.80 0.64
CA THR A 711 18.82 -20.79 1.45
C THR A 711 19.95 -20.12 0.68
N GLN A 712 20.67 -19.21 1.34
CA GLN A 712 21.84 -18.49 0.85
C GLN A 712 22.98 -18.63 1.86
N LEU A 713 24.21 -18.45 1.37
CA LEU A 713 25.46 -18.64 2.10
C LEU A 713 26.32 -17.38 1.96
N TYR A 714 26.58 -16.68 3.07
CA TYR A 714 27.61 -15.62 3.12
C TYR A 714 28.93 -16.23 3.59
N THR A 715 30.00 -16.14 2.78
CA THR A 715 31.35 -16.61 3.16
C THR A 715 32.26 -15.42 3.46
N LEU A 716 32.95 -15.48 4.61
CA LEU A 716 33.70 -14.37 5.19
C LEU A 716 35.21 -14.53 4.97
N ASN A 717 35.64 -14.41 3.71
CA ASN A 717 37.00 -14.75 3.25
C ASN A 717 38.04 -13.74 3.74
N HIS A 718 39.01 -14.20 4.53
CA HIS A 718 39.98 -13.36 5.24
C HIS A 718 41.43 -13.87 5.11
N ASP A 719 41.74 -14.67 4.07
CA ASP A 719 43.03 -15.36 3.92
C ASP A 719 44.27 -14.48 4.01
N ASN A 720 44.18 -13.24 3.50
CA ASN A 720 45.28 -12.26 3.57
C ASN A 720 45.71 -11.94 5.00
N ILE A 721 44.79 -11.97 5.97
CA ILE A 721 45.08 -11.70 7.39
C ILE A 721 46.21 -12.62 7.88
N TYR A 722 46.19 -13.91 7.51
CA TYR A 722 47.15 -14.91 7.97
C TYR A 722 48.61 -14.65 7.58
N ALA A 723 48.89 -13.77 6.61
CA ALA A 723 50.24 -13.58 6.07
C ALA A 723 51.21 -12.81 6.99
N ASN A 724 50.69 -12.19 8.07
CA ASN A 724 51.50 -11.48 9.07
C ASN A 724 51.08 -11.78 10.53
N LEU A 725 50.27 -12.83 10.78
CA LEU A 725 49.86 -13.22 12.14
C LEU A 725 50.96 -13.96 12.91
N LYS A 726 51.02 -13.69 14.22
CA LYS A 726 51.84 -14.39 15.21
C LYS A 726 50.98 -15.38 15.99
N LYS A 727 51.59 -16.49 16.41
CA LYS A 727 50.91 -17.49 17.25
C LYS A 727 50.48 -16.84 18.58
N GLY A 728 49.17 -16.83 18.86
CA GLY A 728 48.56 -16.13 19.99
C GLY A 728 47.71 -14.91 19.61
N ASP A 729 47.82 -14.37 18.39
CA ASP A 729 46.97 -13.26 17.93
C ASP A 729 45.49 -13.66 17.91
N LYS A 730 44.60 -12.74 18.29
CA LYS A 730 43.15 -12.95 18.28
C LYS A 730 42.51 -12.37 17.03
N ILE A 731 41.79 -13.21 16.28
CA ILE A 731 40.96 -12.82 15.13
C ILE A 731 39.52 -12.71 15.59
N THR A 732 38.85 -11.61 15.25
CA THR A 732 37.41 -11.39 15.49
C THR A 732 36.73 -10.94 14.21
N ILE A 733 35.60 -11.55 13.83
CA ILE A 733 34.84 -11.23 12.62
C ILE A 733 33.41 -10.87 13.03
N ILE A 734 32.89 -9.72 12.59
CA ILE A 734 31.57 -9.20 12.99
C ILE A 734 30.71 -8.96 11.73
N ASP A 735 29.50 -9.53 11.72
CA ASP A 735 28.62 -9.59 10.55
C ASP A 735 27.17 -9.21 10.92
N PRO A 736 26.79 -7.93 10.76
CA PRO A 736 25.40 -7.47 10.93
C PRO A 736 24.57 -7.81 9.68
N LEU A 737 23.55 -8.66 9.84
CA LEU A 737 22.68 -9.09 8.74
C LEU A 737 21.55 -8.09 8.48
N GLU A 738 21.18 -7.95 7.22
CA GLU A 738 20.11 -7.04 6.78
C GLU A 738 18.72 -7.43 7.30
N ALA A 739 17.79 -6.48 7.36
CA ALA A 739 16.43 -6.71 7.83
C ALA A 739 15.69 -7.74 6.96
N GLY A 740 15.17 -8.80 7.59
CA GLY A 740 14.54 -9.91 6.88
C GLY A 740 15.51 -10.91 6.23
N ALA A 741 16.83 -10.74 6.39
CA ALA A 741 17.79 -11.83 6.18
C ALA A 741 17.80 -12.69 7.46
N VAL A 742 16.98 -13.75 7.48
CA VAL A 742 16.80 -14.62 8.66
C VAL A 742 17.87 -15.71 8.66
N PRO A 743 18.75 -15.77 9.67
CA PRO A 743 19.82 -16.77 9.71
C PRO A 743 19.38 -18.11 10.28
N ASP A 744 20.02 -19.17 9.80
CA ASP A 744 19.99 -20.49 10.42
C ASP A 744 21.09 -20.59 11.47
N VAL A 745 20.75 -20.27 12.72
CA VAL A 745 21.71 -20.13 13.83
C VAL A 745 22.33 -21.47 14.21
N ALA A 746 21.57 -22.57 14.14
CA ALA A 746 22.07 -23.90 14.47
C ALA A 746 23.09 -24.40 13.44
N ILE A 747 22.77 -24.28 12.14
CA ILE A 747 23.69 -24.70 11.06
C ILE A 747 24.93 -23.80 11.04
N THR A 748 24.76 -22.48 11.13
CA THR A 748 25.88 -21.52 11.14
C THR A 748 26.81 -21.75 12.33
N LYS A 749 26.24 -22.02 13.52
CA LYS A 749 27.03 -22.32 14.72
C LYS A 749 27.85 -23.60 14.55
N ALA A 750 27.22 -24.71 14.21
CA ALA A 750 27.88 -26.00 14.08
C ALA A 750 28.98 -26.01 12.99
N ALA A 751 28.75 -25.30 11.88
CA ALA A 751 29.76 -25.14 10.82
C ALA A 751 30.98 -24.34 11.29
N ALA A 752 30.75 -23.22 12.01
CA ALA A 752 31.83 -22.37 12.50
C ALA A 752 32.65 -23.03 13.62
N GLU A 753 31.99 -23.71 14.57
CA GLU A 753 32.67 -24.44 15.65
C GLU A 753 33.52 -25.58 15.09
N LYS A 754 33.01 -26.33 14.08
CA LYS A 754 33.79 -27.34 13.36
C LYS A 754 35.01 -26.75 12.63
N ALA A 755 34.90 -25.53 12.12
CA ALA A 755 36.00 -24.79 11.50
C ALA A 755 36.97 -24.12 12.52
N GLY A 756 36.76 -24.30 13.83
CA GLY A 756 37.63 -23.81 14.90
C GLY A 756 37.28 -22.42 15.45
N TRP A 757 36.08 -21.91 15.18
CA TRP A 757 35.62 -20.60 15.64
C TRP A 757 34.68 -20.67 16.84
N THR A 758 34.95 -19.88 17.88
CA THR A 758 33.97 -19.56 18.92
C THR A 758 33.02 -18.51 18.38
N VAL A 759 31.73 -18.85 18.27
CA VAL A 759 30.70 -18.04 17.60
C VAL A 759 29.56 -17.65 18.53
N SER A 760 29.09 -16.41 18.41
CA SER A 760 27.86 -15.91 19.03
C SER A 760 26.96 -15.20 18.02
N TYR A 761 25.66 -15.17 18.30
CA TYR A 761 24.65 -14.48 17.51
C TYR A 761 23.76 -13.65 18.44
N ASN A 762 23.62 -12.36 18.15
CA ASN A 762 22.75 -11.44 18.86
C ASN A 762 21.47 -11.22 18.05
N ALA A 763 20.38 -11.86 18.47
CA ALA A 763 19.07 -11.77 17.80
C ALA A 763 18.52 -10.34 17.78
N GLY A 764 18.63 -9.59 18.88
CA GLY A 764 18.16 -8.20 18.98
C GLY A 764 18.91 -7.22 18.07
N LYS A 765 20.07 -7.60 17.54
CA LYS A 765 20.84 -6.85 16.53
C LYS A 765 20.93 -7.56 15.17
N ASN A 766 20.31 -8.73 14.97
CA ASN A 766 20.54 -9.62 13.83
C ASN A 766 22.03 -9.73 13.44
N THR A 767 22.93 -9.91 14.41
CA THR A 767 24.40 -9.78 14.21
C THR A 767 25.17 -11.00 14.70
N TYR A 768 26.08 -11.53 13.88
CA TYR A 768 27.04 -12.55 14.28
C TYR A 768 28.36 -11.97 14.78
N THR A 769 29.04 -12.70 15.65
CA THR A 769 30.45 -12.50 15.99
C THR A 769 31.17 -13.84 16.06
N PHE A 770 32.23 -14.00 15.27
CA PHE A 770 33.14 -15.14 15.28
C PHE A 770 34.47 -14.73 15.90
N THR A 771 35.06 -15.58 16.73
CA THR A 771 36.34 -15.32 17.39
C THR A 771 37.22 -16.56 17.40
N ALA A 772 38.52 -16.38 17.21
CA ALA A 772 39.51 -17.45 17.33
C ALA A 772 40.89 -16.89 17.72
N THR A 773 41.72 -17.72 18.35
CA THR A 773 43.13 -17.42 18.63
C THR A 773 44.01 -18.20 17.67
N TYR A 774 44.87 -17.53 16.91
CA TYR A 774 45.68 -18.15 15.87
C TYR A 774 46.77 -19.05 16.47
N GLN A 775 46.71 -20.35 16.16
CA GLN A 775 47.67 -21.35 16.66
C GLN A 775 48.80 -21.71 15.68
N GLY A 776 48.93 -20.97 14.57
CA GLY A 776 49.88 -21.27 13.48
C GLY A 776 49.29 -22.09 12.32
N LYS A 777 48.00 -22.39 12.35
CA LYS A 777 47.24 -23.02 11.25
C LYS A 777 46.08 -22.10 10.84
N ARG A 778 45.87 -21.93 9.53
CA ARG A 778 44.72 -21.19 8.99
C ARG A 778 43.41 -21.92 9.34
N LEU A 779 42.36 -21.16 9.64
CA LEU A 779 41.00 -21.70 9.80
C LEU A 779 40.23 -21.52 8.50
N GLU A 780 39.18 -22.32 8.30
CA GLU A 780 38.27 -22.11 7.18
C GLU A 780 37.42 -20.84 7.42
N ALA A 781 37.07 -20.14 6.35
CA ALA A 781 36.25 -18.94 6.41
C ALA A 781 34.84 -19.25 6.96
N PRO A 782 34.35 -18.53 7.99
CA PRO A 782 32.98 -18.72 8.47
C PRO A 782 31.95 -18.57 7.35
N VAL A 783 30.90 -19.39 7.41
CA VAL A 783 29.79 -19.38 6.46
C VAL A 783 28.48 -19.18 7.21
N ILE A 784 27.83 -18.03 7.02
CA ILE A 784 26.50 -17.75 7.56
C ILE A 784 25.45 -18.29 6.60
N THR A 785 24.63 -19.21 7.09
CA THR A 785 23.46 -19.73 6.37
C THR A 785 22.25 -18.85 6.68
N TRP A 786 21.54 -18.36 5.66
CA TRP A 786 20.40 -17.45 5.84
C TRP A 786 19.34 -17.57 4.73
N LYS A 787 18.17 -16.94 4.90
CA LYS A 787 17.03 -16.94 3.97
C LYS A 787 16.39 -15.53 3.87
N PRO A 788 16.03 -15.04 2.68
CA PRO A 788 15.26 -13.80 2.50
C PRO A 788 13.76 -14.05 2.68
N ILE A 789 13.08 -13.31 3.57
CA ILE A 789 11.66 -13.56 3.89
C ILE A 789 10.63 -12.67 3.17
N TYR A 790 11.06 -11.56 2.55
CA TYR A 790 10.16 -10.64 1.85
C TYR A 790 10.16 -10.93 0.34
N ASP A 791 9.02 -10.72 -0.32
CA ASP A 791 8.97 -10.51 -1.76
C ASP A 791 9.46 -9.09 -2.07
N LYS A 792 9.97 -8.83 -3.28
CA LYS A 792 10.43 -7.50 -3.75
C LYS A 792 11.54 -6.88 -2.86
N GLY A 793 12.15 -7.68 -1.99
CA GLY A 793 13.16 -7.26 -1.02
C GLY A 793 14.55 -7.05 -1.63
N PHE A 794 15.37 -6.30 -0.91
CA PHE A 794 16.75 -5.99 -1.25
C PHE A 794 17.65 -6.27 -0.04
N TYR A 795 18.63 -7.15 -0.21
CA TYR A 795 19.49 -7.62 0.86
C TYR A 795 20.94 -7.30 0.51
N ASP A 796 21.50 -6.24 1.06
CA ASP A 796 22.93 -5.98 1.02
C ASP A 796 23.61 -6.30 2.36
N ASN A 797 24.88 -6.73 2.33
CA ASN A 797 25.59 -7.05 3.56
C ASN A 797 27.10 -6.78 3.43
N THR A 798 27.68 -6.14 4.46
CA THR A 798 29.13 -5.93 4.64
C THR A 798 29.56 -6.38 6.04
N TYR A 799 30.67 -7.13 6.15
CA TYR A 799 31.24 -7.55 7.45
C TYR A 799 32.59 -6.87 7.70
N LYS A 800 33.11 -6.99 8.93
CA LYS A 800 34.46 -6.54 9.27
C LYS A 800 35.29 -7.58 10.02
N VAL A 801 36.61 -7.48 9.92
CA VAL A 801 37.60 -8.23 10.69
C VAL A 801 38.38 -7.28 11.60
N LEU A 802 38.66 -7.75 12.81
CA LEU A 802 39.50 -7.12 13.82
C LEU A 802 40.63 -8.11 14.19
N VAL A 803 41.87 -7.64 14.14
CA VAL A 803 43.08 -8.34 14.60
C VAL A 803 43.98 -7.35 15.31
N ASN A 804 44.16 -7.52 16.62
CA ASN A 804 44.87 -6.54 17.47
C ASN A 804 44.31 -5.13 17.19
N ASP A 805 45.13 -4.15 16.80
CA ASP A 805 44.69 -2.78 16.49
C ASP A 805 44.21 -2.57 15.03
N TYR A 806 44.20 -3.62 14.20
CA TYR A 806 43.84 -3.55 12.78
C TYR A 806 42.37 -3.91 12.53
N GLU A 807 41.62 -2.99 11.92
CA GLU A 807 40.23 -3.16 11.47
C GLU A 807 40.14 -3.07 9.95
N VAL A 808 39.41 -3.99 9.31
CA VAL A 808 39.16 -3.98 7.86
C VAL A 808 37.73 -4.41 7.52
N PHE A 809 37.09 -3.69 6.61
CA PHE A 809 35.74 -3.95 6.12
C PHE A 809 35.76 -4.65 4.75
N SER A 810 34.87 -5.61 4.55
CA SER A 810 34.73 -6.32 3.27
C SER A 810 34.17 -5.42 2.17
N ASN A 811 34.13 -5.90 0.93
CA ASN A 811 33.18 -5.41 -0.07
C ASN A 811 31.72 -5.66 0.40
N PRO A 812 30.73 -4.91 -0.11
CA PRO A 812 29.34 -5.31 0.00
C PRO A 812 29.04 -6.47 -0.96
N VAL A 813 28.04 -7.26 -0.62
CA VAL A 813 27.31 -8.15 -1.56
C VAL A 813 25.84 -7.77 -1.54
N THR A 814 25.08 -8.14 -2.57
CA THR A 814 23.68 -7.79 -2.75
C THR A 814 22.85 -8.96 -3.30
N ASN A 815 21.59 -9.06 -2.90
CA ASN A 815 20.60 -9.97 -3.48
C ASN A 815 19.22 -9.27 -3.57
N TYR A 816 18.37 -9.73 -4.49
CA TYR A 816 16.99 -9.26 -4.64
C TYR A 816 16.01 -10.44 -4.55
N THR A 817 14.77 -10.23 -4.13
CA THR A 817 13.67 -11.21 -4.36
C THR A 817 12.68 -10.69 -5.42
N PRO A 818 12.01 -11.58 -6.17
CA PRO A 818 11.03 -11.18 -7.17
C PRO A 818 9.78 -10.56 -6.51
N LYS A 819 8.96 -9.86 -7.30
CA LYS A 819 7.62 -9.43 -6.88
C LYS A 819 6.75 -10.66 -6.55
N PRO A 820 5.73 -10.54 -5.68
CA PRO A 820 4.78 -11.63 -5.47
C PRO A 820 3.98 -11.90 -6.77
N PRO A 821 3.80 -13.17 -7.18
CA PRO A 821 2.86 -13.57 -8.21
C PRO A 821 1.44 -13.08 -7.96
N LYS A 822 0.69 -12.88 -9.04
CA LYS A 822 -0.75 -12.57 -9.04
C LYS A 822 -1.53 -13.63 -9.83
N PRO A 823 -1.72 -14.85 -9.29
CA PRO A 823 -2.62 -15.85 -9.87
C PRO A 823 -4.05 -15.30 -10.02
N VAL A 824 -4.74 -15.73 -11.08
CA VAL A 824 -6.11 -15.28 -11.40
C VAL A 824 -7.03 -16.48 -11.48
N LYS A 825 -8.19 -16.40 -10.83
CA LYS A 825 -9.29 -17.36 -10.95
C LYS A 825 -10.46 -16.71 -11.69
N SER A 826 -11.10 -17.48 -12.56
CA SER A 826 -12.35 -17.15 -13.27
C SER A 826 -13.35 -18.29 -13.06
N VAL A 827 -14.64 -17.99 -13.25
CA VAL A 827 -15.69 -19.01 -13.35
C VAL A 827 -16.39 -18.80 -14.67
N LEU A 828 -16.39 -19.83 -15.52
CA LEU A 828 -16.83 -19.71 -16.91
C LEU A 828 -18.13 -20.47 -17.15
N ASP A 829 -18.98 -19.94 -18.01
CA ASP A 829 -20.14 -20.67 -18.54
C ASP A 829 -19.72 -21.71 -19.60
N ARG A 830 -20.72 -22.39 -20.20
CA ARG A 830 -20.51 -23.38 -21.27
C ARG A 830 -19.94 -22.80 -22.57
N SER A 831 -20.04 -21.49 -22.81
CA SER A 831 -19.45 -20.80 -23.97
C SER A 831 -17.98 -20.43 -23.73
N GLY A 832 -17.58 -20.36 -22.45
CA GLY A 832 -16.26 -19.90 -22.01
C GLY A 832 -16.20 -18.42 -21.66
N LYS A 833 -17.35 -17.72 -21.56
CA LYS A 833 -17.43 -16.35 -21.01
C LYS A 833 -17.32 -16.39 -19.49
N ASP A 834 -16.67 -15.37 -18.90
CA ASP A 834 -16.48 -15.25 -17.45
C ASP A 834 -17.74 -14.69 -16.79
N ILE A 835 -18.31 -15.47 -15.86
CA ILE A 835 -19.55 -15.20 -15.14
C ILE A 835 -19.29 -14.94 -13.64
N ASN A 836 -18.08 -14.46 -13.30
CA ASN A 836 -17.74 -14.11 -11.93
C ASN A 836 -18.63 -12.97 -11.38
N GLY A 837 -19.41 -13.28 -10.33
CA GLY A 837 -20.38 -12.37 -9.72
C GLY A 837 -21.70 -12.29 -10.50
N ALA A 838 -22.01 -13.30 -11.31
CA ALA A 838 -23.28 -13.48 -11.99
C ALA A 838 -24.12 -14.60 -11.34
N THR A 839 -25.39 -14.68 -11.74
CA THR A 839 -26.19 -15.90 -11.59
C THR A 839 -25.90 -16.88 -12.72
N THR A 840 -26.25 -18.16 -12.55
CA THR A 840 -26.16 -19.18 -13.61
C THR A 840 -27.36 -20.13 -13.53
N PHE A 841 -28.12 -20.23 -14.61
CA PHE A 841 -29.20 -21.20 -14.75
C PHE A 841 -28.65 -22.57 -15.13
N ASP A 842 -27.68 -22.63 -16.07
CA ASP A 842 -26.90 -23.85 -16.25
C ASP A 842 -26.02 -24.07 -15.02
N ARG A 843 -26.30 -25.14 -14.27
CA ARG A 843 -25.48 -25.56 -13.12
C ARG A 843 -24.11 -26.12 -13.55
N THR A 844 -23.81 -26.19 -14.84
CA THR A 844 -22.53 -26.66 -15.41
C THR A 844 -21.61 -25.47 -15.70
N VAL A 845 -20.63 -25.26 -14.82
CA VAL A 845 -19.63 -24.17 -14.94
C VAL A 845 -18.23 -24.74 -15.13
N THR A 846 -17.25 -23.90 -15.47
CA THR A 846 -15.83 -24.27 -15.47
C THR A 846 -15.03 -23.28 -14.62
N PHE A 847 -14.50 -23.71 -13.47
CA PHE A 847 -13.54 -22.90 -12.73
C PHE A 847 -12.18 -22.94 -13.46
N ARG A 848 -11.69 -21.77 -13.88
CA ARG A 848 -10.41 -21.61 -14.56
C ARG A 848 -9.39 -20.99 -13.61
N LEU A 849 -8.29 -21.69 -13.35
CA LEU A 849 -7.20 -21.26 -12.49
C LEU A 849 -5.98 -20.94 -13.37
N VAL A 850 -5.42 -19.73 -13.28
CA VAL A 850 -4.28 -19.29 -14.08
C VAL A 850 -3.15 -18.85 -13.15
N THR A 851 -2.00 -19.52 -13.22
CA THR A 851 -0.81 -19.12 -12.45
C THR A 851 -0.18 -17.84 -13.02
N ASP A 852 0.65 -17.15 -12.24
CA ASP A 852 1.52 -16.07 -12.72
C ASP A 852 2.99 -16.40 -12.46
N TYR A 853 3.77 -16.61 -13.52
CA TYR A 853 5.21 -16.84 -13.45
C TYR A 853 6.03 -15.65 -13.94
N SER A 854 5.40 -14.51 -14.25
CA SER A 854 6.08 -13.33 -14.78
C SER A 854 7.16 -12.74 -13.86
N PRO A 855 7.06 -12.80 -12.51
CA PRO A 855 8.14 -12.34 -11.63
C PRO A 855 9.42 -13.20 -11.71
N TYR A 856 9.32 -14.46 -12.13
CA TYR A 856 10.42 -15.43 -12.03
C TYR A 856 11.38 -15.47 -13.23
N THR A 857 11.11 -14.68 -14.27
CA THR A 857 11.92 -14.63 -15.51
C THR A 857 13.41 -14.37 -15.30
N LYS A 858 13.77 -13.62 -14.24
CA LYS A 858 15.16 -13.31 -13.87
C LYS A 858 15.60 -13.97 -12.56
N THR A 859 14.77 -14.83 -11.96
CA THR A 859 15.09 -15.50 -10.70
C THR A 859 16.08 -16.63 -10.92
N LEU A 860 17.13 -16.66 -10.10
CA LEU A 860 18.06 -17.75 -9.91
C LEU A 860 17.63 -18.59 -8.70
N ALA A 861 17.64 -19.91 -8.83
CA ALA A 861 17.23 -20.83 -7.78
C ALA A 861 18.10 -22.10 -7.80
N SER A 862 18.61 -22.50 -6.63
CA SER A 862 19.36 -23.74 -6.46
C SER A 862 18.46 -24.97 -6.55
N LYS A 863 19.06 -26.15 -6.70
CA LYS A 863 18.40 -27.47 -6.58
C LYS A 863 17.59 -27.59 -5.29
N GLN A 864 18.05 -26.99 -4.19
CA GLN A 864 17.31 -27.01 -2.92
C GLN A 864 16.06 -26.11 -2.97
N ALA A 865 16.14 -24.92 -3.57
CA ALA A 865 14.98 -24.04 -3.72
C ALA A 865 13.94 -24.63 -4.69
N ILE A 866 14.40 -25.13 -5.84
CA ILE A 866 13.59 -25.87 -6.84
C ILE A 866 13.00 -27.14 -6.22
N GLY A 867 13.72 -27.81 -5.31
CA GLY A 867 13.30 -29.02 -4.61
C GLY A 867 12.15 -28.84 -3.63
N LYS A 868 11.79 -27.60 -3.26
CA LYS A 868 10.61 -27.29 -2.43
C LYS A 868 9.27 -27.39 -3.18
N LYS A 869 9.29 -27.94 -4.40
CA LYS A 869 8.16 -28.21 -5.29
C LYS A 869 7.46 -26.97 -5.84
N PHE A 870 6.66 -27.23 -6.86
CA PHE A 870 5.69 -26.32 -7.45
C PHE A 870 4.33 -26.99 -7.38
N ALA A 871 3.30 -26.27 -6.92
CA ALA A 871 1.97 -26.81 -6.75
C ALA A 871 0.86 -25.77 -6.97
N ILE A 872 -0.35 -26.28 -7.19
CA ILE A 872 -1.60 -25.52 -7.26
C ILE A 872 -2.56 -26.19 -6.27
N LEU A 873 -3.10 -25.44 -5.31
CA LEU A 873 -4.09 -25.90 -4.34
C LEU A 873 -5.40 -25.13 -4.55
N ASP A 874 -6.44 -25.83 -4.97
CA ASP A 874 -7.82 -25.35 -4.97
C ASP A 874 -8.50 -25.80 -3.67
N ASP A 875 -8.90 -24.85 -2.83
CA ASP A 875 -9.37 -25.02 -1.46
C ASP A 875 -10.87 -24.70 -1.49
N VAL A 876 -11.70 -25.70 -1.76
CA VAL A 876 -13.05 -25.51 -2.31
C VAL A 876 -14.12 -25.43 -1.22
N GLN A 877 -15.26 -24.84 -1.54
CA GLN A 877 -16.41 -24.82 -0.64
C GLN A 877 -17.06 -26.22 -0.58
N ASP A 878 -16.90 -26.92 0.56
CA ASP A 878 -17.46 -28.25 0.84
C ASP A 878 -18.87 -28.44 0.26
N LYS A 879 -19.01 -29.44 -0.63
CA LYS A 879 -20.28 -29.87 -1.25
C LYS A 879 -21.00 -28.82 -2.10
N ALA A 880 -20.43 -27.64 -2.35
CA ALA A 880 -21.09 -26.60 -3.16
C ALA A 880 -21.10 -26.94 -4.66
N PHE A 881 -20.13 -27.73 -5.13
CA PHE A 881 -20.06 -28.25 -6.49
C PHE A 881 -19.29 -29.59 -6.53
N THR A 882 -19.30 -30.25 -7.68
CA THR A 882 -18.51 -31.46 -7.96
C THR A 882 -17.82 -31.36 -9.31
N VAL A 883 -16.55 -31.75 -9.40
CA VAL A 883 -15.72 -31.60 -10.61
C VAL A 883 -15.78 -32.85 -11.48
N ASP A 884 -15.96 -32.68 -12.79
CA ASP A 884 -15.81 -33.75 -13.77
C ASP A 884 -14.32 -34.04 -14.04
N HIS A 885 -13.77 -34.99 -13.29
CA HIS A 885 -12.36 -35.40 -13.38
C HIS A 885 -11.93 -35.84 -14.80
N SER A 886 -12.86 -36.34 -15.62
CA SER A 886 -12.56 -36.77 -16.99
C SER A 886 -12.28 -35.55 -17.88
N LYS A 887 -13.01 -34.44 -17.67
CA LYS A 887 -12.93 -33.22 -18.48
C LYS A 887 -11.91 -32.19 -17.98
N ILE A 888 -11.27 -32.37 -16.81
CA ILE A 888 -10.19 -31.50 -16.32
C ILE A 888 -9.11 -31.35 -17.39
N LYS A 889 -8.78 -30.12 -17.80
CA LYS A 889 -7.66 -29.81 -18.70
C LYS A 889 -6.59 -29.04 -17.94
N MET A 890 -5.32 -29.29 -18.24
CA MET A 890 -4.21 -28.45 -17.77
C MET A 890 -3.36 -28.09 -18.98
N THR A 891 -3.19 -26.81 -19.26
CA THR A 891 -2.39 -26.34 -20.40
C THR A 891 -1.37 -25.29 -19.98
N ALA A 892 -0.28 -25.18 -20.74
CA ALA A 892 0.65 -24.06 -20.64
C ALA A 892 1.23 -23.75 -22.02
N ALA A 893 1.20 -22.49 -22.43
CA ALA A 893 1.58 -22.03 -23.78
C ALA A 893 0.96 -22.88 -24.91
N GLY A 894 -0.34 -23.18 -24.80
CA GLY A 894 -1.12 -23.93 -25.81
C GLY A 894 -0.88 -25.45 -25.85
N LYS A 895 -0.09 -26.02 -24.95
CA LYS A 895 0.18 -27.47 -24.87
C LYS A 895 -0.41 -28.08 -23.61
N ASP A 896 -0.89 -29.33 -23.69
CA ASP A 896 -1.27 -30.09 -22.49
C ASP A 896 -0.06 -30.29 -21.57
N VAL A 897 -0.28 -30.10 -20.27
CA VAL A 897 0.70 -30.34 -19.20
C VAL A 897 0.14 -31.20 -18.06
N LYS A 898 -1.05 -31.78 -18.20
CA LYS A 898 -1.73 -32.58 -17.16
C LYS A 898 -0.85 -33.76 -16.72
N ALA A 899 -0.12 -34.36 -17.67
CA ALA A 899 0.84 -35.43 -17.40
C ALA A 899 2.03 -35.02 -16.49
N LEU A 900 2.39 -33.73 -16.42
CA LEU A 900 3.50 -33.23 -15.58
C LEU A 900 3.16 -33.17 -14.09
N PHE A 901 1.88 -33.23 -13.72
CA PHE A 901 1.42 -33.12 -12.34
C PHE A 901 0.89 -34.46 -11.81
N THR A 902 1.03 -34.66 -10.51
CA THR A 902 0.18 -35.59 -9.76
C THR A 902 -0.96 -34.79 -9.15
N MET A 903 -2.21 -35.17 -9.45
CA MET A 903 -3.40 -34.57 -8.86
C MET A 903 -3.84 -35.42 -7.66
N TYR A 904 -4.13 -34.75 -6.55
CA TYR A 904 -4.80 -35.32 -5.38
C TYR A 904 -6.15 -34.61 -5.20
N HIS A 905 -7.22 -35.37 -5.08
CA HIS A 905 -8.52 -34.90 -4.62
C HIS A 905 -8.77 -35.49 -3.24
N VAL A 906 -9.19 -34.65 -2.30
CA VAL A 906 -9.41 -35.03 -0.90
C VAL A 906 -10.77 -34.49 -0.48
N LEU A 907 -11.66 -35.36 -0.01
CA LEU A 907 -13.05 -35.02 0.34
C LEU A 907 -13.25 -34.49 1.76
N SER A 908 -12.24 -34.61 2.65
CA SER A 908 -12.29 -34.09 4.02
C SER A 908 -10.93 -34.18 4.72
N ASP A 909 -10.78 -33.51 5.86
CA ASP A 909 -9.62 -33.64 6.75
C ASP A 909 -9.35 -35.11 7.18
N LYS A 910 -10.38 -35.97 7.25
CA LYS A 910 -10.25 -37.41 7.54
C LYS A 910 -9.74 -38.25 6.36
N GLY A 911 -9.88 -37.76 5.12
CA GLY A 911 -9.44 -38.45 3.90
C GLY A 911 -7.95 -38.29 3.57
N ARG A 912 -7.18 -37.56 4.41
CA ARG A 912 -5.78 -37.25 4.16
C ARG A 912 -4.87 -38.42 4.53
N THR A 913 -4.23 -39.04 3.53
CA THR A 913 -3.17 -40.02 3.74
C THR A 913 -1.89 -39.37 4.29
N ASP A 914 -1.00 -40.15 4.89
CA ASP A 914 0.31 -39.65 5.37
C ASP A 914 1.15 -38.98 4.27
N ALA A 915 1.04 -39.46 3.02
CA ALA A 915 1.69 -38.83 1.88
C ALA A 915 1.15 -37.42 1.62
N ILE A 916 -0.17 -37.22 1.72
CA ILE A 916 -0.81 -35.91 1.54
C ILE A 916 -0.50 -35.01 2.74
N ASN A 917 -0.61 -35.51 3.98
CA ASN A 917 -0.26 -34.76 5.19
C ASN A 917 1.22 -34.32 5.17
N LYS A 918 2.12 -35.16 4.65
CA LYS A 918 3.54 -34.81 4.43
C LYS A 918 3.70 -33.69 3.41
N ILE A 919 3.01 -33.75 2.26
CA ILE A 919 3.06 -32.69 1.24
C ILE A 919 2.51 -31.37 1.79
N LEU A 920 1.35 -31.39 2.46
CA LEU A 920 0.75 -30.21 3.07
C LEU A 920 1.69 -29.57 4.11
N LYS A 921 2.31 -30.39 4.98
CA LYS A 921 3.28 -29.93 5.98
C LYS A 921 4.57 -29.37 5.34
N GLU A 922 5.05 -29.96 4.25
CA GLU A 922 6.23 -29.53 3.51
C GLU A 922 6.02 -28.19 2.78
N LEU A 923 4.80 -27.94 2.32
CA LEU A 923 4.39 -26.69 1.64
C LEU A 923 3.78 -25.64 2.59
N ASN A 924 3.70 -25.92 3.89
CA ASN A 924 3.03 -25.09 4.90
C ASN A 924 1.57 -24.75 4.55
N LEU A 925 0.83 -25.75 4.06
CA LEU A 925 -0.57 -25.66 3.65
C LEU A 925 -1.49 -26.31 4.69
N ASN A 926 -2.63 -25.67 4.97
CA ASN A 926 -3.68 -26.18 5.85
C ASN A 926 -5.08 -25.89 5.25
N PRO A 927 -5.44 -26.53 4.12
CA PRO A 927 -6.80 -26.49 3.58
C PRO A 927 -7.81 -27.02 4.59
N LYS A 928 -9.12 -26.83 4.35
CA LYS A 928 -10.19 -27.33 5.22
C LYS A 928 -11.26 -28.04 4.40
N GLY A 929 -11.63 -29.25 4.80
CA GLY A 929 -12.68 -30.00 4.10
C GLY A 929 -12.20 -30.56 2.76
N GLU A 930 -12.91 -30.27 1.69
CA GLU A 930 -12.61 -30.70 0.32
C GLU A 930 -11.55 -29.80 -0.35
N PHE A 931 -10.57 -30.42 -1.03
CA PHE A 931 -9.59 -29.68 -1.83
C PHE A 931 -8.99 -30.52 -2.97
N TYR A 932 -8.46 -29.81 -3.97
CA TYR A 932 -7.74 -30.37 -5.12
C TYR A 932 -6.30 -29.82 -5.12
N LEU A 933 -5.31 -30.71 -5.23
CA LEU A 933 -3.89 -30.36 -5.14
C LEU A 933 -3.11 -30.97 -6.31
N TRP A 934 -2.59 -30.14 -7.20
CA TRP A 934 -1.68 -30.55 -8.28
C TRP A 934 -0.24 -30.28 -7.86
N VAL A 935 0.61 -31.30 -7.88
CA VAL A 935 2.05 -31.19 -7.54
C VAL A 935 2.90 -31.58 -8.74
N ALA A 936 3.85 -30.74 -9.14
CA ALA A 936 4.73 -31.00 -10.28
C ALA A 936 5.67 -32.18 -10.01
N LYS A 937 5.61 -33.23 -10.85
CA LYS A 937 6.36 -34.50 -10.69
C LYS A 937 7.88 -34.30 -10.77
N ASP A 938 8.34 -33.52 -11.74
CA ASP A 938 9.73 -33.04 -11.82
C ASP A 938 9.73 -31.51 -11.73
N SER A 939 10.04 -31.01 -10.53
CA SER A 939 10.14 -29.58 -10.25
C SER A 939 11.31 -28.90 -10.95
N LYS A 940 12.38 -29.63 -11.33
CA LYS A 940 13.53 -29.10 -12.07
C LYS A 940 13.18 -28.88 -13.54
N SER A 941 12.60 -29.89 -14.21
CA SER A 941 12.10 -29.73 -15.57
C SER A 941 10.99 -28.68 -15.63
N PHE A 942 10.05 -28.71 -14.69
CA PHE A 942 8.95 -27.74 -14.65
C PHE A 942 9.44 -26.29 -14.50
N TYR A 943 10.37 -26.04 -13.58
CA TYR A 943 10.96 -24.70 -13.40
C TYR A 943 11.66 -24.19 -14.66
N GLN A 944 12.50 -25.00 -15.32
CA GLN A 944 13.25 -24.56 -16.51
C GLN A 944 12.35 -24.40 -17.74
N ASN A 945 11.33 -25.26 -17.90
CA ASN A 945 10.51 -25.29 -19.10
C ASN A 945 9.26 -24.39 -19.04
N TYR A 946 8.77 -24.04 -17.85
CA TYR A 946 7.51 -23.30 -17.67
C TYR A 946 7.65 -22.05 -16.79
N VAL A 947 8.13 -22.20 -15.54
CA VAL A 947 8.21 -21.08 -14.57
C VAL A 947 9.18 -19.99 -15.04
N LYS A 948 10.45 -20.35 -15.26
CA LYS A 948 11.49 -19.40 -15.70
C LYS A 948 11.19 -18.73 -17.05
N PRO A 949 10.66 -19.42 -18.08
CA PRO A 949 10.28 -18.77 -19.35
C PRO A 949 8.89 -18.13 -19.35
N ASN A 950 8.25 -17.90 -18.18
CA ASN A 950 6.92 -17.28 -18.06
C ASN A 950 5.82 -17.95 -18.92
N LYS A 951 5.68 -19.27 -18.79
CA LYS A 951 4.57 -20.04 -19.39
C LYS A 951 3.62 -20.47 -18.27
N ASN A 952 2.67 -19.58 -17.98
CA ASN A 952 1.63 -19.81 -16.97
C ASN A 952 0.86 -21.12 -17.26
N VAL A 953 0.49 -21.82 -16.19
CA VAL A 953 -0.38 -23.00 -16.25
C VAL A 953 -1.83 -22.52 -16.08
N THR A 954 -2.68 -22.95 -17.00
CA THR A 954 -4.13 -22.81 -16.94
C THR A 954 -4.74 -24.18 -16.62
N VAL A 955 -5.46 -24.28 -15.52
CA VAL A 955 -6.24 -25.47 -15.14
C VAL A 955 -7.72 -25.14 -15.32
N ASP A 956 -8.39 -25.89 -16.19
CA ASP A 956 -9.84 -25.82 -16.35
C ASP A 956 -10.49 -26.98 -15.58
N LEU A 957 -11.41 -26.65 -14.67
CA LEU A 957 -12.17 -27.57 -13.83
C LEU A 957 -13.66 -27.47 -14.16
N PRO A 958 -14.16 -28.22 -15.16
CA PRO A 958 -15.60 -28.34 -15.41
C PRO A 958 -16.29 -28.97 -14.20
N ALA A 959 -17.33 -28.32 -13.70
CA ALA A 959 -17.98 -28.64 -12.44
C ALA A 959 -19.50 -28.48 -12.52
N LYS A 960 -20.23 -29.28 -11.74
CA LYS A 960 -21.67 -29.14 -11.54
C LYS A 960 -21.95 -28.55 -10.15
N LEU A 961 -22.65 -27.41 -10.10
CA LEU A 961 -23.12 -26.79 -8.87
C LEU A 961 -24.17 -27.67 -8.19
N LEU A 962 -24.04 -27.82 -6.87
CA LEU A 962 -24.90 -28.64 -6.01
C LEU A 962 -25.71 -27.81 -5.01
N VAL A 963 -25.40 -26.52 -4.88
CA VAL A 963 -26.17 -25.57 -4.06
C VAL A 963 -27.62 -25.41 -4.56
N LYS A 964 -28.48 -24.91 -3.68
CA LYS A 964 -29.87 -24.57 -4.00
C LYS A 964 -29.95 -23.27 -4.80
N ALA A 965 -31.15 -22.96 -5.28
CA ALA A 965 -31.50 -21.60 -5.67
C ALA A 965 -31.22 -20.63 -4.51
N GLY A 966 -30.77 -19.41 -4.83
CA GLY A 966 -30.41 -18.37 -3.88
C GLY A 966 -29.06 -18.57 -3.17
N GLU A 967 -28.56 -19.81 -3.06
CA GLU A 967 -27.27 -20.11 -2.44
C GLU A 967 -26.09 -19.75 -3.37
N LYS A 968 -25.08 -19.11 -2.78
CA LYS A 968 -23.87 -18.59 -3.46
C LYS A 968 -22.70 -19.55 -3.27
N VAL A 969 -22.00 -19.84 -4.36
CA VAL A 969 -20.73 -20.56 -4.38
C VAL A 969 -19.58 -19.56 -4.42
N GLU A 970 -18.63 -19.68 -3.50
CA GLU A 970 -17.40 -18.88 -3.46
C GLU A 970 -16.17 -19.77 -3.59
N ASN A 971 -15.16 -19.32 -4.35
CA ASN A 971 -14.02 -20.17 -4.69
C ASN A 971 -12.73 -19.37 -4.94
N SER A 972 -11.58 -19.85 -4.47
CA SER A 972 -10.25 -19.24 -4.70
C SER A 972 -9.19 -20.34 -4.86
N PHE A 973 -7.96 -20.02 -5.26
CA PHE A 973 -6.87 -21.01 -5.23
C PHE A 973 -5.55 -20.40 -4.79
N LYS A 974 -4.60 -21.27 -4.43
CA LYS A 974 -3.25 -20.93 -4.00
C LYS A 974 -2.25 -21.50 -5.01
N GLN A 975 -1.42 -20.63 -5.57
CA GLN A 975 -0.22 -20.99 -6.33
C GLN A 975 0.94 -21.15 -5.35
N ILE A 976 1.72 -22.23 -5.45
CA ILE A 976 2.85 -22.50 -4.55
C ILE A 976 4.14 -22.66 -5.35
N ASP A 977 5.08 -21.73 -5.18
CA ASP A 977 6.37 -21.70 -5.89
C ASP A 977 7.54 -21.68 -4.92
N PHE A 978 8.48 -22.61 -5.07
CA PHE A 978 9.61 -22.78 -4.16
C PHE A 978 9.16 -22.93 -2.68
N GLY A 979 7.97 -23.50 -2.45
CA GLY A 979 7.32 -23.60 -1.14
C GLY A 979 6.73 -22.29 -0.58
N ASN A 980 6.54 -21.24 -1.40
CA ASN A 980 5.87 -20.00 -1.01
C ASN A 980 4.47 -19.95 -1.62
N SER A 981 3.43 -19.71 -0.81
CA SER A 981 2.03 -19.66 -1.25
C SER A 981 1.57 -18.24 -1.59
N TYR A 982 0.88 -18.08 -2.72
CA TYR A 982 0.24 -16.84 -3.17
C TYR A 982 -1.22 -17.15 -3.57
N ILE A 983 -2.19 -16.37 -3.09
CA ILE A 983 -3.62 -16.61 -3.30
C ILE A 983 -4.16 -15.81 -4.49
N SER A 984 -5.12 -16.39 -5.22
CA SER A 984 -5.84 -15.72 -6.31
C SER A 984 -6.85 -14.70 -5.77
N ASN A 985 -7.49 -13.97 -6.68
CA ASN A 985 -8.81 -13.39 -6.39
C ASN A 985 -9.81 -14.48 -5.98
N LEU A 986 -10.79 -14.09 -5.18
CA LEU A 986 -12.02 -14.86 -4.98
C LEU A 986 -12.87 -14.74 -6.26
N VAL A 987 -13.53 -15.83 -6.66
CA VAL A 987 -14.63 -15.82 -7.63
C VAL A 987 -15.90 -16.33 -6.98
N THR A 988 -17.04 -15.90 -7.51
CA THR A 988 -18.35 -16.26 -6.98
C THR A 988 -19.36 -16.50 -8.08
N VAL A 989 -20.27 -17.45 -7.90
CA VAL A 989 -21.40 -17.72 -8.80
C VAL A 989 -22.61 -18.19 -7.98
N GLN A 990 -23.83 -17.89 -8.41
CA GLN A 990 -25.06 -18.17 -7.67
C GLN A 990 -26.08 -18.87 -8.59
N VAL A 991 -26.85 -19.83 -8.07
CA VAL A 991 -28.04 -20.32 -8.80
C VAL A 991 -29.18 -19.33 -8.50
N PRO A 992 -29.84 -18.73 -9.50
CA PRO A 992 -30.87 -17.71 -9.27
C PRO A 992 -32.07 -18.30 -8.50
N ASP A 993 -32.74 -17.46 -7.70
CA ASP A 993 -33.96 -17.81 -6.96
C ASP A 993 -35.12 -17.01 -7.55
N VAL A 994 -35.73 -17.59 -8.58
CA VAL A 994 -36.73 -16.99 -9.46
C VAL A 994 -37.69 -18.08 -9.93
N ASN A 995 -38.94 -17.73 -10.19
CA ASN A 995 -39.96 -18.61 -10.75
C ASN A 995 -40.81 -17.80 -11.74
N PRO A 996 -41.38 -18.41 -12.79
CA PRO A 996 -42.36 -17.76 -13.64
C PRO A 996 -43.65 -17.52 -12.85
N GLU A 997 -44.49 -16.61 -13.32
CA GLU A 997 -45.85 -16.41 -12.79
C GLU A 997 -46.91 -16.82 -13.84
N LYS A 998 -48.16 -16.99 -13.41
CA LYS A 998 -49.25 -17.38 -14.30
C LYS A 998 -50.59 -16.88 -13.77
N HIS A 999 -51.31 -16.16 -14.62
CA HIS A 999 -52.61 -15.58 -14.28
C HIS A 999 -53.66 -15.87 -15.34
N ALA A 1000 -54.91 -16.00 -14.89
CA ALA A 1000 -56.09 -15.89 -15.74
C ALA A 1000 -56.52 -14.42 -15.75
N LEU A 1001 -56.74 -13.84 -16.93
CA LEU A 1001 -57.04 -12.43 -17.11
C LEU A 1001 -58.35 -12.23 -17.89
N ASP A 1002 -59.09 -11.16 -17.60
CA ASP A 1002 -60.20 -10.74 -18.48
C ASP A 1002 -59.66 -10.31 -19.84
N GLN A 1003 -60.26 -10.87 -20.91
CA GLN A 1003 -59.80 -10.72 -22.28
C GLN A 1003 -59.89 -9.27 -22.81
N LYS A 1004 -60.70 -8.41 -22.19
CA LYS A 1004 -60.92 -7.03 -22.64
C LYS A 1004 -59.75 -6.10 -22.39
N ASP A 1005 -59.04 -6.27 -21.27
CA ASP A 1005 -58.04 -5.30 -20.79
C ASP A 1005 -56.69 -5.89 -20.38
N ASN A 1006 -56.57 -7.22 -20.25
CA ASN A 1006 -55.38 -7.92 -19.73
C ASN A 1006 -54.94 -7.44 -18.32
N LYS A 1007 -55.82 -6.80 -17.54
CA LYS A 1007 -55.51 -6.19 -16.23
C LYS A 1007 -56.31 -6.81 -15.10
N LYS A 1008 -57.57 -7.19 -15.31
CA LYS A 1008 -58.34 -7.87 -14.27
C LYS A 1008 -57.88 -9.32 -14.15
N VAL A 1009 -57.12 -9.61 -13.08
CA VAL A 1009 -56.80 -10.98 -12.65
C VAL A 1009 -58.08 -11.71 -12.20
N LEU A 1010 -58.21 -12.97 -12.60
CA LEU A 1010 -59.35 -13.89 -12.39
C LEU A 1010 -58.94 -15.14 -11.59
N ASP A 1011 -57.73 -15.16 -11.03
CA ASP A 1011 -57.18 -16.27 -10.26
C ASP A 1011 -58.07 -16.62 -9.06
N GLY A 1012 -58.44 -17.89 -8.94
CA GLY A 1012 -59.39 -18.40 -7.95
C GLY A 1012 -60.86 -17.98 -8.15
N GLN A 1013 -61.15 -17.07 -9.09
CA GLN A 1013 -62.49 -16.52 -9.32
C GLN A 1013 -63.33 -17.41 -10.26
N GLU A 1014 -64.60 -17.03 -10.40
CA GLU A 1014 -65.50 -17.60 -11.39
C GLU A 1014 -65.30 -16.99 -12.78
N VAL A 1015 -65.27 -17.87 -13.78
CA VAL A 1015 -65.32 -17.57 -15.21
C VAL A 1015 -66.59 -18.23 -15.76
N GLN A 1016 -67.40 -17.52 -16.53
CA GLN A 1016 -68.69 -18.03 -17.01
C GLN A 1016 -68.55 -18.82 -18.32
N ILE A 1017 -69.48 -19.75 -18.61
CA ILE A 1017 -69.49 -20.46 -19.90
C ILE A 1017 -69.75 -19.46 -21.04
N GLY A 1018 -68.96 -19.55 -22.11
CA GLY A 1018 -68.93 -18.59 -23.22
C GLY A 1018 -68.10 -17.33 -22.95
N GLN A 1019 -67.48 -17.21 -21.76
CA GLN A 1019 -66.55 -16.12 -21.47
C GLN A 1019 -65.19 -16.40 -22.12
N TYR A 1020 -64.66 -15.37 -22.78
CA TYR A 1020 -63.29 -15.35 -23.29
C TYR A 1020 -62.38 -14.81 -22.20
N ILE A 1021 -61.28 -15.51 -21.92
CA ILE A 1021 -60.23 -15.11 -20.98
C ILE A 1021 -58.87 -15.24 -21.66
N ARG A 1022 -57.84 -14.67 -21.05
CA ARG A 1022 -56.44 -14.87 -21.47
C ARG A 1022 -55.62 -15.46 -20.35
N TYR A 1023 -54.86 -16.52 -20.64
CA TYR A 1023 -53.79 -16.96 -19.75
C TYR A 1023 -52.54 -16.14 -20.03
N LEU A 1024 -52.09 -15.36 -19.06
CA LEU A 1024 -50.74 -14.80 -19.05
C LEU A 1024 -49.78 -15.86 -18.53
N LEU A 1025 -48.76 -16.14 -19.33
CA LEU A 1025 -47.61 -16.96 -19.05
C LEU A 1025 -46.45 -15.98 -18.81
N ASP A 1026 -46.25 -15.57 -17.56
CA ASP A 1026 -45.27 -14.54 -17.23
C ASP A 1026 -43.88 -15.18 -17.15
N GLY A 1027 -42.91 -14.57 -17.81
CA GLY A 1027 -41.58 -15.13 -17.96
C GLY A 1027 -40.77 -15.11 -16.66
N VAL A 1028 -39.61 -15.79 -16.67
CA VAL A 1028 -38.57 -15.51 -15.69
C VAL A 1028 -37.66 -14.42 -16.23
N THR A 1029 -37.68 -13.25 -15.60
CA THR A 1029 -36.70 -12.21 -15.88
C THR A 1029 -35.30 -12.71 -15.53
N VAL A 1030 -34.48 -12.97 -16.55
CA VAL A 1030 -33.06 -13.29 -16.41
C VAL A 1030 -32.34 -12.09 -15.76
N PRO A 1031 -31.64 -12.27 -14.62
CA PRO A 1031 -30.97 -11.16 -13.94
C PRO A 1031 -29.84 -10.52 -14.76
N THR A 1032 -29.58 -9.22 -14.54
CA THR A 1032 -28.59 -8.36 -15.25
C THR A 1032 -27.20 -8.97 -15.47
N LYS A 1033 -26.79 -9.98 -14.71
CA LYS A 1033 -25.58 -10.77 -14.93
C LYS A 1033 -25.93 -12.25 -14.85
N HIS A 1034 -25.76 -12.95 -15.96
CA HIS A 1034 -26.23 -14.33 -16.15
C HIS A 1034 -25.24 -15.15 -17.00
N ASP A 1035 -25.44 -16.46 -17.10
CA ASP A 1035 -24.77 -17.33 -18.07
C ASP A 1035 -25.31 -17.12 -19.49
N SER A 1036 -24.48 -17.38 -20.52
CA SER A 1036 -24.89 -17.15 -21.92
C SER A 1036 -26.16 -17.94 -22.24
N LEU A 1037 -27.22 -17.24 -22.63
CA LEU A 1037 -28.51 -17.86 -22.91
C LEU A 1037 -28.43 -18.72 -24.18
N PHE A 1038 -28.85 -19.97 -24.07
CA PHE A 1038 -28.96 -20.93 -25.16
C PHE A 1038 -30.33 -21.61 -25.22
N GLN A 1039 -31.13 -21.49 -24.16
CA GLN A 1039 -32.50 -21.98 -24.08
C GLN A 1039 -33.33 -21.03 -23.23
N TYR A 1040 -34.49 -20.64 -23.75
CA TYR A 1040 -35.55 -19.97 -23.00
C TYR A 1040 -36.86 -20.43 -23.67
N ASP A 1041 -37.47 -21.46 -23.11
CA ASP A 1041 -38.63 -22.14 -23.69
C ASP A 1041 -39.83 -22.03 -22.74
N GLY A 1042 -41.03 -22.16 -23.30
CA GLY A 1042 -42.28 -22.11 -22.53
C GLY A 1042 -43.28 -23.13 -23.05
N SER A 1043 -44.03 -23.78 -22.16
CA SER A 1043 -45.16 -24.60 -22.58
C SER A 1043 -46.31 -24.60 -21.59
N ASP A 1044 -47.51 -24.59 -22.15
CA ASP A 1044 -48.77 -24.51 -21.42
C ASP A 1044 -49.61 -25.76 -21.64
N GLN A 1045 -50.16 -26.29 -20.55
CA GLN A 1045 -51.00 -27.49 -20.57
C GLN A 1045 -52.45 -27.08 -20.35
N LEU A 1046 -53.13 -26.69 -21.43
CA LEU A 1046 -54.54 -26.29 -21.41
C LEU A 1046 -55.43 -27.50 -21.09
N ASP A 1047 -56.43 -27.25 -20.26
CA ASP A 1047 -57.51 -28.19 -19.99
C ASP A 1047 -58.57 -28.09 -21.09
N VAL A 1048 -58.36 -28.83 -22.18
CA VAL A 1048 -59.24 -28.85 -23.36
C VAL A 1048 -60.65 -29.43 -23.12
N VAL A 1049 -60.97 -29.89 -21.90
CA VAL A 1049 -62.35 -30.21 -21.49
C VAL A 1049 -63.12 -28.94 -21.16
N HIS A 1050 -62.46 -27.96 -20.54
CA HIS A 1050 -63.10 -26.74 -20.06
C HIS A 1050 -62.73 -25.48 -20.86
N ASP A 1051 -61.57 -25.42 -21.51
CA ASP A 1051 -61.09 -24.25 -22.25
C ASP A 1051 -60.74 -24.57 -23.71
N ARG A 1052 -61.42 -23.87 -24.64
CA ARG A 1052 -61.15 -23.94 -26.08
C ARG A 1052 -60.13 -22.87 -26.47
N PHE A 1053 -58.95 -23.29 -26.92
CA PHE A 1053 -57.97 -22.35 -27.49
C PHE A 1053 -58.51 -21.71 -28.78
N THR A 1054 -58.49 -20.38 -28.85
CA THR A 1054 -59.06 -19.62 -29.97
C THR A 1054 -58.14 -19.52 -31.19
N GLY A 1055 -56.89 -19.97 -31.07
CA GLY A 1055 -55.83 -19.76 -32.06
C GLY A 1055 -55.08 -18.44 -31.89
N LYS A 1056 -55.60 -17.47 -31.13
CA LYS A 1056 -54.95 -16.17 -30.90
C LYS A 1056 -53.95 -16.24 -29.75
N TRP A 1057 -52.78 -15.68 -29.97
CA TRP A 1057 -51.73 -15.52 -28.96
C TRP A 1057 -50.88 -14.28 -29.26
N SER A 1058 -50.31 -13.68 -28.22
CA SER A 1058 -49.25 -12.68 -28.35
C SER A 1058 -48.09 -12.99 -27.41
N GLY A 1059 -46.89 -12.54 -27.76
CA GLY A 1059 -45.68 -12.67 -26.97
C GLY A 1059 -44.92 -11.36 -26.92
N ILE A 1060 -44.47 -10.96 -25.73
CA ILE A 1060 -43.72 -9.73 -25.46
C ILE A 1060 -42.28 -10.11 -25.13
N PHE A 1061 -41.33 -9.57 -25.87
CA PHE A 1061 -39.89 -9.84 -25.70
C PHE A 1061 -39.22 -8.59 -25.16
N LYS A 1062 -38.73 -8.66 -23.91
CA LYS A 1062 -38.16 -7.51 -23.18
C LYS A 1062 -36.72 -7.80 -22.73
N GLY A 1063 -35.85 -6.80 -22.80
CA GLY A 1063 -34.49 -6.93 -22.29
C GLY A 1063 -33.72 -5.61 -22.19
N THR A 1064 -32.95 -5.43 -21.12
CA THR A 1064 -32.32 -4.15 -20.75
C THR A 1064 -30.82 -4.29 -20.45
N GLU A 1065 -30.11 -3.17 -20.27
CA GLU A 1065 -28.70 -3.10 -19.83
C GLU A 1065 -27.62 -3.76 -20.72
N TYR A 1066 -27.98 -4.21 -21.92
CA TYR A 1066 -27.05 -4.77 -22.90
C TYR A 1066 -26.03 -3.74 -23.38
N THR A 1067 -24.86 -4.20 -23.80
CA THR A 1067 -23.79 -3.34 -24.35
C THR A 1067 -23.16 -4.02 -25.55
N ALA A 1068 -23.09 -3.33 -26.69
CA ALA A 1068 -22.62 -3.91 -27.94
C ALA A 1068 -21.11 -4.26 -27.88
N GLU A 1069 -20.78 -5.56 -27.76
CA GLU A 1069 -19.39 -6.05 -27.70
C GLU A 1069 -18.60 -5.78 -29.00
N LYS A 1070 -19.29 -5.52 -30.10
CA LYS A 1070 -18.82 -5.23 -31.46
C LYS A 1070 -19.87 -4.34 -32.14
N ASP A 1071 -19.59 -3.89 -33.36
CA ASP A 1071 -20.64 -3.29 -34.20
C ASP A 1071 -21.70 -4.35 -34.56
N LEU A 1072 -22.96 -3.95 -34.49
CA LEU A 1072 -24.14 -4.80 -34.69
C LEU A 1072 -25.09 -4.17 -35.72
N VAL A 1073 -25.91 -5.03 -36.34
CA VAL A 1073 -27.12 -4.66 -37.08
C VAL A 1073 -28.18 -5.65 -36.60
N LEU A 1074 -29.27 -5.14 -36.03
CA LEU A 1074 -30.29 -5.95 -35.36
C LEU A 1074 -31.60 -5.97 -36.17
N PRO A 1075 -32.34 -7.10 -36.22
CA PRO A 1075 -33.55 -7.24 -37.03
C PRO A 1075 -34.81 -6.66 -36.35
N TYR A 1076 -34.68 -6.02 -35.20
CA TYR A 1076 -35.72 -5.38 -34.38
C TYR A 1076 -35.22 -4.01 -33.92
N ASP A 1077 -36.15 -3.13 -33.56
CA ASP A 1077 -35.83 -1.83 -32.98
C ASP A 1077 -35.17 -1.98 -31.60
N VAL A 1078 -34.17 -1.14 -31.31
CA VAL A 1078 -33.53 -1.06 -29.99
C VAL A 1078 -33.54 0.37 -29.45
N VAL A 1079 -33.76 0.49 -28.15
CA VAL A 1079 -33.75 1.76 -27.42
C VAL A 1079 -32.38 1.94 -26.76
N LEU A 1080 -31.68 3.03 -27.08
CA LEU A 1080 -30.41 3.36 -26.46
C LEU A 1080 -30.62 3.98 -25.07
N LYS A 1081 -29.55 4.08 -24.27
CA LYS A 1081 -29.63 4.66 -22.92
C LYS A 1081 -30.12 6.13 -22.88
N ASP A 1082 -29.98 6.87 -23.98
CA ASP A 1082 -30.47 8.24 -24.17
C ASP A 1082 -31.93 8.30 -24.68
N GLY A 1083 -32.65 7.16 -24.71
CA GLY A 1083 -34.01 7.05 -25.22
C GLY A 1083 -34.11 6.96 -26.75
N LYS A 1084 -33.02 7.14 -27.49
CA LYS A 1084 -33.03 7.09 -28.96
C LYS A 1084 -33.36 5.69 -29.46
N VAL A 1085 -34.34 5.56 -30.36
CA VAL A 1085 -34.58 4.33 -31.10
C VAL A 1085 -33.61 4.22 -32.28
N VAL A 1086 -32.87 3.11 -32.36
CA VAL A 1086 -32.16 2.64 -33.56
C VAL A 1086 -33.06 1.60 -34.22
N LYS A 1087 -33.36 1.74 -35.52
CA LYS A 1087 -34.38 0.93 -36.18
C LYS A 1087 -33.86 -0.43 -36.63
N ALA A 1088 -34.77 -1.39 -36.78
CA ALA A 1088 -34.49 -2.67 -37.43
C ALA A 1088 -33.72 -2.49 -38.76
N GLY A 1089 -32.48 -3.00 -38.81
CA GLY A 1089 -31.58 -2.89 -39.96
C GLY A 1089 -30.54 -1.75 -39.90
N ASP A 1090 -30.62 -0.83 -38.94
CA ASP A 1090 -29.62 0.22 -38.74
C ASP A 1090 -28.35 -0.30 -38.02
N HIS A 1091 -27.27 0.48 -38.10
CA HIS A 1091 -26.00 0.21 -37.43
C HIS A 1091 -26.02 0.63 -35.95
N LEU A 1092 -25.58 -0.27 -35.08
CA LEU A 1092 -25.38 -0.08 -33.65
C LEU A 1092 -23.88 -0.24 -33.33
N ALA A 1093 -23.22 0.87 -32.98
CA ALA A 1093 -21.79 0.91 -32.75
C ALA A 1093 -21.34 0.16 -31.47
N LYS A 1094 -20.12 -0.43 -31.54
CA LYS A 1094 -19.45 -1.05 -30.38
C LYS A 1094 -19.38 -0.09 -29.18
N GLY A 1095 -19.74 -0.61 -28.01
CA GLY A 1095 -19.71 0.12 -26.73
C GLY A 1095 -21.01 0.83 -26.38
N THR A 1096 -21.96 0.95 -27.31
CA THR A 1096 -23.28 1.52 -27.03
C THR A 1096 -24.10 0.60 -26.12
N THR A 1097 -24.71 1.17 -25.08
CA THR A 1097 -25.69 0.50 -24.21
C THR A 1097 -27.09 0.59 -24.83
N TYR A 1098 -27.80 -0.53 -24.88
CA TYR A 1098 -29.13 -0.64 -25.48
C TYR A 1098 -30.07 -1.57 -24.69
N ALA A 1099 -31.35 -1.45 -24.99
CA ALA A 1099 -32.46 -2.28 -24.55
C ALA A 1099 -33.36 -2.60 -25.75
N PHE A 1100 -34.23 -3.59 -25.63
CA PHE A 1100 -35.28 -3.87 -26.61
C PHE A 1100 -36.59 -4.24 -25.91
N LEU A 1101 -37.69 -3.84 -26.57
CA LEU A 1101 -39.05 -4.26 -26.26
C LEU A 1101 -39.76 -4.41 -27.60
N PHE A 1102 -40.25 -5.60 -27.93
CA PHE A 1102 -41.06 -5.81 -29.13
C PHE A 1102 -42.09 -6.92 -28.91
N GLU A 1103 -43.19 -6.83 -29.63
CA GLU A 1103 -44.31 -7.77 -29.57
C GLU A 1103 -44.40 -8.61 -30.83
N VAL A 1104 -44.88 -9.84 -30.69
CA VAL A 1104 -45.18 -10.78 -31.79
C VAL A 1104 -46.51 -11.49 -31.52
N ASN A 1105 -47.17 -11.96 -32.57
CA ASN A 1105 -48.48 -12.63 -32.51
C ASN A 1105 -48.68 -13.58 -33.70
N GLN A 1106 -49.85 -14.23 -33.82
CA GLN A 1106 -50.16 -15.13 -34.93
C GLN A 1106 -50.07 -14.50 -36.34
N ASP A 1107 -50.17 -13.17 -36.46
CA ASP A 1107 -50.19 -12.42 -37.73
C ASP A 1107 -48.82 -11.79 -38.09
N THR A 1108 -47.79 -12.02 -37.28
CA THR A 1108 -46.43 -11.48 -37.46
C THR A 1108 -45.70 -12.16 -38.63
N ASP A 1109 -44.87 -11.42 -39.38
CA ASP A 1109 -44.10 -11.99 -40.50
C ASP A 1109 -43.30 -13.23 -40.08
N LEU A 1110 -43.53 -14.31 -40.83
CA LEU A 1110 -42.99 -15.64 -40.53
C LEU A 1110 -41.45 -15.71 -40.65
N ASN A 1111 -40.81 -14.77 -41.35
CA ASN A 1111 -39.35 -14.74 -41.53
C ASN A 1111 -38.65 -13.95 -40.42
N PHE A 1112 -39.30 -12.94 -39.85
CA PHE A 1112 -38.92 -12.34 -38.58
C PHE A 1112 -39.19 -13.30 -37.42
N LEU A 1113 -40.40 -13.87 -37.34
CA LEU A 1113 -40.82 -14.75 -36.25
C LEU A 1113 -39.84 -15.92 -36.06
N LYS A 1114 -39.48 -16.64 -37.14
CA LYS A 1114 -38.47 -17.73 -37.12
C LYS A 1114 -37.09 -17.33 -36.57
N LYS A 1115 -36.70 -16.05 -36.63
CA LYS A 1115 -35.42 -15.55 -36.07
C LYS A 1115 -35.49 -15.31 -34.56
N ILE A 1116 -36.70 -15.18 -33.99
CA ILE A 1116 -36.92 -14.90 -32.57
C ILE A 1116 -37.53 -16.10 -31.84
N VAL A 1117 -38.61 -16.70 -32.34
CA VAL A 1117 -39.38 -17.72 -31.62
C VAL A 1117 -40.17 -18.65 -32.55
N THR A 1118 -40.31 -19.91 -32.14
CA THR A 1118 -41.21 -20.88 -32.79
C THR A 1118 -42.35 -21.25 -31.84
N VAL A 1119 -43.58 -20.83 -32.17
CA VAL A 1119 -44.80 -21.20 -31.46
C VAL A 1119 -45.44 -22.47 -32.06
N LYS A 1120 -46.02 -23.32 -31.21
CA LYS A 1120 -46.71 -24.58 -31.59
C LYS A 1120 -47.93 -24.83 -30.71
N TRP A 1121 -49.01 -25.32 -31.33
CA TRP A 1121 -50.21 -25.85 -30.67
C TRP A 1121 -50.39 -27.32 -31.06
N ASN A 1122 -50.66 -28.20 -30.09
CA ASN A 1122 -51.07 -29.58 -30.31
C ASN A 1122 -52.40 -29.86 -29.61
N GLU A 1123 -53.48 -29.74 -30.37
CA GLU A 1123 -54.87 -29.95 -29.94
C GLU A 1123 -55.10 -31.30 -29.24
N LYS A 1124 -54.43 -32.37 -29.69
CA LYS A 1124 -54.58 -33.72 -29.11
C LYS A 1124 -53.90 -33.90 -27.76
N GLU A 1125 -52.89 -33.08 -27.47
CA GLU A 1125 -52.16 -33.07 -26.20
C GLU A 1125 -52.65 -31.94 -25.28
N GLY A 1126 -53.54 -31.06 -25.75
CA GLY A 1126 -53.90 -29.81 -25.06
C GLY A 1126 -52.71 -28.86 -24.86
N LYS A 1127 -51.62 -29.06 -25.61
CA LYS A 1127 -50.33 -28.44 -25.33
C LYS A 1127 -50.02 -27.27 -26.26
N TRP A 1128 -49.89 -26.08 -25.69
CA TRP A 1128 -49.34 -24.92 -26.37
C TRP A 1128 -47.86 -24.74 -25.97
N SER A 1129 -47.01 -24.18 -26.83
CA SER A 1129 -45.60 -23.95 -26.50
C SER A 1129 -44.91 -22.90 -27.38
N TYR A 1130 -43.86 -22.29 -26.83
CA TYR A 1130 -42.87 -21.50 -27.54
C TYR A 1130 -41.45 -22.04 -27.31
N VAL A 1131 -40.58 -21.89 -28.31
CA VAL A 1131 -39.13 -22.14 -28.23
C VAL A 1131 -38.42 -20.92 -28.81
N ILE A 1132 -37.64 -20.22 -28.00
CA ILE A 1132 -36.93 -19.00 -28.43
C ILE A 1132 -35.67 -19.40 -29.22
N ASN A 1133 -35.38 -18.67 -30.29
CA ASN A 1133 -34.32 -18.99 -31.23
C ASN A 1133 -32.94 -18.87 -30.54
N GLN A 1134 -32.17 -19.96 -30.58
CA GLN A 1134 -30.87 -20.04 -29.92
C GLN A 1134 -29.85 -19.02 -30.45
N ASP A 1135 -29.87 -18.66 -31.74
CA ASP A 1135 -28.95 -17.65 -32.28
C ASP A 1135 -29.31 -16.23 -31.82
N PHE A 1136 -30.59 -15.95 -31.58
CA PHE A 1136 -31.03 -14.72 -30.93
C PHE A 1136 -30.57 -14.68 -29.47
N LEU A 1137 -30.81 -15.74 -28.68
CA LEU A 1137 -30.34 -15.83 -27.29
C LEU A 1137 -28.80 -15.72 -27.17
N ASN A 1138 -28.06 -16.43 -28.02
CA ASN A 1138 -26.59 -16.35 -28.11
C ASN A 1138 -26.08 -14.92 -28.41
N SER A 1139 -26.88 -14.07 -29.07
CA SER A 1139 -26.50 -12.69 -29.43
C SER A 1139 -26.52 -11.72 -28.25
N LEU A 1140 -27.27 -12.05 -27.19
CA LEU A 1140 -27.49 -11.19 -26.02
C LEU A 1140 -26.26 -11.14 -25.08
N GLY A 1141 -25.48 -12.23 -25.02
CA GLY A 1141 -24.28 -12.32 -24.17
C GLY A 1141 -24.59 -12.70 -22.71
N VAL A 1142 -23.91 -12.06 -21.76
CA VAL A 1142 -23.89 -12.40 -20.31
C VAL A 1142 -24.18 -11.20 -19.39
N LYS A 1143 -24.51 -10.05 -19.97
CA LYS A 1143 -24.82 -8.82 -19.23
C LYS A 1143 -25.98 -8.08 -19.89
N GLY A 1144 -27.11 -8.12 -19.21
CA GLY A 1144 -28.39 -7.52 -19.56
C GLY A 1144 -29.50 -8.32 -18.88
N THR A 1145 -30.74 -7.85 -18.95
CA THR A 1145 -31.92 -8.65 -18.56
C THR A 1145 -32.56 -9.24 -19.81
N PHE A 1146 -33.17 -10.42 -19.69
CA PHE A 1146 -33.97 -11.01 -20.76
C PHE A 1146 -35.25 -11.63 -20.21
N ASP A 1147 -36.37 -11.44 -20.89
CA ASP A 1147 -37.64 -12.03 -20.52
C ASP A 1147 -38.59 -12.19 -21.73
N ALA A 1148 -39.52 -13.13 -21.64
CA ALA A 1148 -40.47 -13.40 -22.72
C ALA A 1148 -41.84 -13.93 -22.22
N ASP A 1149 -42.82 -13.03 -22.24
CA ASP A 1149 -44.15 -13.21 -21.63
C ASP A 1149 -45.18 -13.50 -22.73
N PHE A 1150 -46.15 -14.38 -22.49
CA PHE A 1150 -47.12 -14.76 -23.53
C PHE A 1150 -48.58 -14.74 -23.03
N TYR A 1151 -49.50 -14.32 -23.90
CA TYR A 1151 -50.94 -14.33 -23.66
C TYR A 1151 -51.63 -15.35 -24.58
N LEU A 1152 -52.38 -16.29 -24.01
CA LEU A 1152 -53.18 -17.28 -24.76
C LEU A 1152 -54.67 -16.99 -24.59
N GLU A 1153 -55.39 -16.66 -25.68
CA GLU A 1153 -56.83 -16.41 -25.61
C GLU A 1153 -57.63 -17.72 -25.73
N VAL A 1154 -58.43 -18.03 -24.70
CA VAL A 1154 -59.28 -19.22 -24.62
C VAL A 1154 -60.73 -18.83 -24.31
N GLU A 1155 -61.66 -19.71 -24.68
CA GLU A 1155 -63.09 -19.60 -24.35
C GLU A 1155 -63.49 -20.72 -23.39
N ARG A 1156 -64.15 -20.38 -22.28
CA ARG A 1156 -64.65 -21.33 -21.28
C ARG A 1156 -65.88 -22.07 -21.83
N ILE A 1157 -65.76 -23.36 -22.10
CA ILE A 1157 -66.79 -24.19 -22.76
C ILE A 1157 -67.54 -25.16 -21.82
N ALA A 1158 -67.06 -25.40 -20.60
CA ALA A 1158 -67.72 -26.29 -19.62
C ALA A 1158 -67.66 -25.77 -18.18
N ALA A 1159 -68.57 -26.26 -17.33
CA ALA A 1159 -68.57 -26.03 -15.89
C ALA A 1159 -67.61 -26.98 -15.16
N GLY A 1160 -66.98 -26.52 -14.07
CA GLY A 1160 -66.00 -27.29 -13.30
C GLY A 1160 -64.91 -26.44 -12.64
N LYS A 1161 -63.94 -27.08 -11.98
CA LYS A 1161 -62.68 -26.46 -11.53
C LYS A 1161 -61.62 -26.67 -12.60
N VAL A 1162 -61.06 -25.59 -13.12
CA VAL A 1162 -60.07 -25.61 -14.19
C VAL A 1162 -58.70 -25.22 -13.63
N GLU A 1163 -57.75 -26.15 -13.68
CA GLU A 1163 -56.36 -25.92 -13.30
C GLU A 1163 -55.48 -25.91 -14.53
N ASN A 1164 -54.74 -24.83 -14.77
CA ASN A 1164 -53.87 -24.70 -15.92
C ASN A 1164 -52.41 -24.48 -15.47
N THR A 1165 -51.46 -25.22 -16.05
CA THR A 1165 -50.04 -25.26 -15.65
C THR A 1165 -49.15 -24.71 -16.76
N PHE A 1166 -48.28 -23.76 -16.41
CA PHE A 1166 -47.23 -23.22 -17.27
C PHE A 1166 -45.87 -23.76 -16.82
N ILE A 1167 -45.00 -24.09 -17.78
CA ILE A 1167 -43.63 -24.52 -17.56
C ILE A 1167 -42.72 -23.62 -18.38
N ASN A 1168 -41.81 -22.90 -17.71
CA ASN A 1168 -40.74 -22.11 -18.34
C ASN A 1168 -39.39 -22.81 -18.09
N THR A 1169 -38.56 -22.91 -19.12
CA THR A 1169 -37.27 -23.60 -19.06
C THR A 1169 -36.16 -22.69 -19.57
N VAL A 1170 -35.34 -22.20 -18.65
CA VAL A 1170 -34.19 -21.32 -18.95
C VAL A 1170 -32.91 -22.12 -18.76
N ASN A 1171 -32.09 -22.23 -19.81
CA ASN A 1171 -30.78 -22.89 -19.78
C ASN A 1171 -30.76 -24.26 -19.03
N LEU A 1172 -31.68 -25.17 -19.39
CA LEU A 1172 -31.94 -26.49 -18.75
C LEU A 1172 -32.54 -26.47 -17.32
N GLN A 1173 -32.80 -25.31 -16.71
CA GLN A 1173 -33.54 -25.22 -15.45
C GLN A 1173 -35.03 -25.05 -15.76
N GLU A 1174 -35.80 -26.13 -15.58
CA GLU A 1174 -37.26 -26.14 -15.66
C GLU A 1174 -37.88 -25.53 -14.38
N MET A 1175 -38.92 -24.72 -14.54
CA MET A 1175 -39.63 -23.98 -13.50
C MET A 1175 -41.13 -23.96 -13.83
N THR A 1176 -42.01 -23.96 -12.82
CA THR A 1176 -43.45 -24.23 -13.02
C THR A 1176 -44.34 -23.23 -12.29
N ALA A 1177 -45.31 -22.65 -13.01
CA ALA A 1177 -46.38 -21.81 -12.46
C ALA A 1177 -47.75 -22.48 -12.67
N LYS A 1178 -48.71 -22.17 -11.80
CA LYS A 1178 -50.07 -22.74 -11.85
C LYS A 1178 -51.12 -21.71 -11.49
N VAL A 1179 -52.24 -21.77 -12.21
CA VAL A 1179 -53.45 -21.00 -11.92
C VAL A 1179 -54.67 -21.92 -11.82
N THR A 1180 -55.66 -21.52 -11.04
CA THR A 1180 -56.97 -22.18 -10.94
C THR A 1180 -58.07 -21.15 -11.21
N THR A 1181 -59.13 -21.56 -11.92
CA THR A 1181 -60.41 -20.85 -12.01
C THR A 1181 -61.55 -21.82 -11.77
N THR A 1182 -62.75 -21.32 -11.47
CA THR A 1182 -63.96 -22.14 -11.34
C THR A 1182 -65.01 -21.67 -12.35
N THR A 1183 -65.91 -22.55 -12.77
CA THR A 1183 -67.09 -22.20 -13.58
C THR A 1183 -68.32 -22.87 -12.97
N PRO A 1184 -69.35 -22.12 -12.55
CA PRO A 1184 -70.53 -22.67 -11.89
C PRO A 1184 -71.36 -23.56 -12.82
N GLU A 1185 -72.07 -24.53 -12.26
CA GLU A 1185 -73.04 -25.34 -13.01
C GLU A 1185 -74.25 -24.48 -13.44
N PRO A 1186 -74.81 -24.71 -14.65
CA PRO A 1186 -75.95 -23.93 -15.13
C PRO A 1186 -77.20 -24.19 -14.28
N PRO A 1187 -77.97 -23.15 -13.90
CA PRO A 1187 -79.11 -23.29 -12.99
C PRO A 1187 -80.24 -24.13 -13.61
N LYS A 1188 -80.76 -25.06 -12.81
CA LYS A 1188 -81.81 -26.00 -13.22
C LYS A 1188 -83.17 -25.28 -13.31
N PRO A 1189 -83.91 -25.40 -14.43
CA PRO A 1189 -85.09 -24.56 -14.67
C PRO A 1189 -86.34 -25.00 -13.89
N GLU A 1190 -87.11 -24.01 -13.40
CA GLU A 1190 -88.42 -24.20 -12.77
C GLU A 1190 -89.60 -24.04 -13.76
N PRO A 1191 -90.79 -24.61 -13.49
CA PRO A 1191 -91.95 -24.55 -14.39
C PRO A 1191 -92.70 -23.20 -14.39
N LYS A 1192 -93.55 -22.96 -15.41
CA LYS A 1192 -94.39 -21.75 -15.55
C LYS A 1192 -95.87 -22.10 -15.71
N GLU A 1193 -96.75 -21.31 -15.10
CA GLU A 1193 -98.21 -21.25 -15.40
C GLU A 1193 -98.75 -19.79 -15.37
N PRO A 1194 -99.95 -19.49 -15.91
CA PRO A 1194 -100.12 -18.23 -16.68
C PRO A 1194 -101.15 -17.18 -16.22
N HIS A 1195 -100.71 -15.91 -16.24
CA HIS A 1195 -101.37 -14.69 -16.75
C HIS A 1195 -102.75 -14.14 -16.23
N LYS A 1196 -102.65 -12.92 -15.63
CA LYS A 1196 -103.50 -11.70 -15.82
C LYS A 1196 -104.94 -11.67 -15.24
N PRO A 1197 -105.58 -10.47 -15.05
CA PRO A 1197 -105.13 -9.08 -15.31
C PRO A 1197 -105.17 -8.08 -14.11
N GLN A 1198 -104.72 -6.84 -14.35
CA GLN A 1198 -104.80 -5.62 -13.50
C GLN A 1198 -106.19 -4.91 -13.58
N PRO A 1199 -106.54 -3.82 -12.84
CA PRO A 1199 -105.69 -2.87 -12.07
C PRO A 1199 -106.19 -2.36 -10.67
N GLN A 1200 -105.38 -1.44 -10.11
CA GLN A 1200 -105.59 -0.37 -9.07
C GLN A 1200 -107.01 0.08 -8.68
N PRO A 1201 -107.25 0.70 -7.48
CA PRO A 1201 -106.42 1.82 -6.94
C PRO A 1201 -106.27 2.03 -5.40
N SER A 1202 -105.49 3.08 -5.08
CA SER A 1202 -105.51 3.98 -3.89
C SER A 1202 -105.11 3.50 -2.46
N LEU A 1203 -104.11 4.21 -1.93
CA LEU A 1203 -103.78 4.50 -0.51
C LEU A 1203 -104.95 5.25 0.19
N PRO A 1204 -105.12 5.23 1.54
CA PRO A 1204 -104.16 5.83 2.49
C PRO A 1204 -103.98 5.13 3.88
N ASN A 1205 -103.35 5.87 4.81
CA ASN A 1205 -102.71 5.43 6.06
C ASN A 1205 -103.63 5.22 7.29
N THR A 1206 -102.98 4.79 8.39
CA THR A 1206 -103.41 4.68 9.82
C THR A 1206 -104.15 3.40 10.20
N GLY A 1207 -103.91 2.79 11.38
CA GLY A 1207 -102.86 3.05 12.39
C GLY A 1207 -103.23 2.52 13.80
N THR A 1208 -102.24 1.97 14.55
CA THR A 1208 -102.34 1.47 15.95
C THR A 1208 -103.33 0.32 16.23
N SER A 1209 -103.15 -0.60 17.21
CA SER A 1209 -102.04 -0.90 18.15
C SER A 1209 -102.23 -2.31 18.79
N GLU A 1210 -101.30 -2.68 19.70
CA GLU A 1210 -101.37 -3.72 20.75
C GLU A 1210 -100.71 -5.10 20.54
N SER A 1211 -99.49 -5.20 21.10
CA SER A 1211 -99.05 -6.16 22.13
C SER A 1211 -99.26 -7.68 21.97
N MET A 1212 -98.14 -8.43 21.93
CA MET A 1212 -97.58 -9.07 23.14
C MET A 1212 -96.10 -9.47 22.94
N LEU A 1213 -95.40 -9.79 24.03
CA LEU A 1213 -93.92 -9.82 24.18
C LEU A 1213 -93.42 -11.23 24.65
N PRO A 1214 -92.10 -11.59 24.66
CA PRO A 1214 -90.90 -10.77 24.95
C PRO A 1214 -89.75 -10.81 23.91
N VAL A 1215 -88.72 -9.93 23.85
CA VAL A 1215 -87.83 -9.28 24.85
C VAL A 1215 -86.78 -10.25 25.46
N VAL A 1216 -85.48 -9.95 25.64
CA VAL A 1216 -84.49 -8.95 25.13
C VAL A 1216 -83.09 -9.46 25.57
N GLY A 1217 -81.91 -8.97 25.15
CA GLY A 1217 -81.52 -7.83 24.33
C GLY A 1217 -79.99 -7.60 24.35
N MET A 1218 -79.55 -6.37 24.03
CA MET A 1218 -78.13 -5.99 23.89
C MET A 1218 -77.46 -5.52 25.21
N ILE A 1219 -76.16 -5.19 25.07
CA ILE A 1219 -75.31 -4.27 25.86
C ILE A 1219 -74.34 -4.96 26.83
N LEU A 1220 -73.04 -4.78 26.58
CA LEU A 1220 -72.07 -4.22 27.55
C LEU A 1220 -70.69 -4.01 26.88
N GLY A 1221 -69.86 -3.18 27.48
CA GLY A 1221 -68.46 -2.98 27.09
C GLY A 1221 -67.57 -2.65 28.28
N LEU A 1222 -66.26 -2.77 28.06
CA LEU A 1222 -65.14 -2.20 28.83
C LEU A 1222 -64.94 -2.55 30.33
N LEU A 1223 -63.69 -2.96 30.61
CA LEU A 1223 -62.87 -2.62 31.79
C LEU A 1223 -63.07 -3.28 33.17
N SER A 1224 -62.35 -4.41 33.35
CA SER A 1224 -61.16 -4.49 34.23
C SER A 1224 -61.21 -4.87 35.74
N LEU A 1225 -60.22 -5.71 36.10
CA LEU A 1225 -59.32 -5.67 37.27
C LEU A 1225 -59.64 -6.37 38.63
N VAL A 1226 -58.61 -7.12 39.11
CA VAL A 1226 -58.37 -7.71 40.46
C VAL A 1226 -59.32 -8.85 40.92
N GLY A 1227 -58.86 -9.96 41.55
CA GLY A 1227 -57.50 -10.46 41.80
C GLY A 1227 -57.39 -11.34 43.08
N LEU A 1228 -56.19 -11.91 43.34
CA LEU A 1228 -55.80 -12.74 44.53
C LEU A 1228 -56.38 -14.17 44.55
N ARG A 1229 -55.87 -15.21 45.24
CA ARG A 1229 -54.56 -15.70 45.79
C ARG A 1229 -54.80 -17.20 46.15
N LYS A 1230 -53.89 -18.11 46.50
CA LYS A 1230 -52.44 -18.26 46.84
C LYS A 1230 -52.09 -19.76 46.50
N SER A 1231 -50.93 -20.40 46.63
CA SER A 1231 -49.52 -20.18 47.07
C SER A 1231 -48.67 -21.32 46.41
N LYS A 1232 -47.56 -21.94 46.86
CA LYS A 1232 -46.72 -21.93 48.09
C LYS A 1232 -45.34 -22.59 47.76
N GLU A 1233 -44.27 -22.05 48.35
CA GLU A 1233 -42.97 -22.66 48.78
C GLU A 1233 -42.31 -23.84 48.01
N ASN A 1234 -40.97 -23.91 47.88
CA ASN A 1234 -39.87 -23.08 48.43
C ASN A 1234 -38.91 -22.62 47.33
#